data_AF-A0A835BSA8-F1
#
_entry.id   AF-A0A835BSA8-F1
#
_cell.length_a   1.000
_cell.length_b   1.000
_cell.length_c   1.000
_cell.angle_alpha   90.00
_cell.angle_beta   90.00
_cell.angle_gamma   90.00
#
_symmetry.space_group_name_H-M   'P 1'
#
loop_
_entity.id
_entity.type
_entity.pdbx_description
1 polymer ?
#
loop_
_entity_poly.entity_id
_entity_poly.type
_entity_poly.pdbx_seq_one_letter_code
_entity_poly.pdbx_strand_id
1 'polypeptide(L)'
;MCRGSFLPPLLLLAAALVAAAEPASTLSGPARPVTVPLGERGHAVDLPDTDPRVQRRVTGWAPEQVAVALSADPTSAWVSWITGDFQMGAAVQPLDPTTVASVVRYGLAADSLLHEASSGESLVYSQLYPFEGLQNYTSGIIHHVRLRGLDPGTKYYYQCGDPAIPDATSGVHAFRTMPAVGPRSYPERIAVVGDLGLTYNTTSTVEHMVRNQPDLILLLGDVCYANLYLTNGTGTDCYSCDFAKSTPIHETYQPRWDYWGRYMEPVTSTIPMMVVEGNHEIEEQIHNRTFAAYSSRFAFPSEESGSSSPFYYSFDAGGIHFVMLASYADYSRSGEQFRWLERDLAKVDRSVTPWLIAGWHAPWYTTYKAHYREADCMRVEMEELLYSHGVDVVFTGHVHAYERSNRVFNYTLDPCGPVHISVGDGGNREKMATGHADDAGGCPDPASTPDPFMGGVLCAANFTAGPAAGRFCWDRQPEYSAYRESSFGHGVLEVKNDTHALWRWHRNQDRYNAVGDEVYIVREPHKCLRPGNNKLTRLSSSPRLASSPLVTLVVSQESHRHRVVVQCGNSVSAPRISETQASPAESSSVIQSDTSPLVHALQSTASQDVSCFHFPGHNRGKAAPSSLSKLIGPGAFLHDLPELPELDDLFSPNGVILDAQKRASELFGSSKTWFLVNGTTCGIQASVMATCSPGDYLIVPRNCHISVISALVLSGAIPKYIIPEYNSGWDIAGGITPLQVEEAVKELEEDGKRVGGVLVTSPTYHGVCSNVQGIVSVCHPRGIPVIVDEAHGAHFRFHDSLPSTATEQGADLAVQSTHKVLCSLTQSSMLHMTGDLVSVDKVSQCLQVLQSSSPSYLLLSSLDAARDHLSKNTNIFDDPLAMALETKDQLTTVPGISVLDLPCFASDFPAIDPLRITLSASDLQLSGYEADDILYEGHQIVSELVGTRSVTFAVNLGTRAQDVEKLVQSAKHLSEKCFLANSSKLMKEHRVCDPLDMISVHLTPREAFFTKKRRVRIEDSLGEICGELICPYPPGIPVLIPGEVVTHDSLSYLMNVRHQGITISGAVDAELNSISVCDL
;
A
#
# COMPACT_ATOMS: atom_id res chain seq x y z
N MET A 1 -57.81 -35.04 20.46
CA MET A 1 -57.56 -34.33 19.18
C MET A 1 -56.28 -33.54 19.41
N CYS A 2 -55.05 -33.99 19.07
CA CYS A 2 -54.50 -34.71 17.90
C CYS A 2 -53.95 -33.75 16.83
N ARG A 3 -52.69 -33.98 16.39
CA ARG A 3 -51.80 -33.10 15.59
C ARG A 3 -51.27 -31.92 16.43
N GLY A 4 -49.99 -31.55 16.45
CA GLY A 4 -48.74 -32.05 15.82
C GLY A 4 -47.70 -30.90 15.85
N SER A 5 -46.36 -31.06 15.90
CA SER A 5 -45.50 -32.23 15.65
C SER A 5 -44.07 -32.04 16.23
N PHE A 6 -43.45 -33.14 16.70
CA PHE A 6 -41.99 -33.44 16.82
C PHE A 6 -40.93 -32.38 17.25
N LEU A 7 -40.33 -32.62 18.44
CA LEU A 7 -38.86 -32.66 18.65
C LEU A 7 -38.38 -34.15 18.49
N PRO A 8 -37.09 -34.54 18.58
CA PRO A 8 -35.81 -33.84 18.87
C PRO A 8 -34.75 -34.09 17.72
N PRO A 9 -33.40 -34.09 17.88
CA PRO A 9 -32.49 -33.72 18.98
C PRO A 9 -31.29 -32.80 18.59
N LEU A 10 -30.29 -32.71 19.49
CA LEU A 10 -29.03 -31.97 19.37
C LEU A 10 -28.19 -32.33 18.12
N LEU A 11 -27.40 -31.35 17.66
CA LEU A 11 -26.13 -31.55 16.94
C LEU A 11 -25.09 -30.56 17.50
N LEU A 12 -23.82 -30.98 17.57
CA LEU A 12 -22.73 -30.21 18.20
C LEU A 12 -21.92 -29.40 17.18
N LEU A 13 -21.24 -28.36 17.69
CA LEU A 13 -20.04 -27.68 17.18
C LEU A 13 -19.96 -27.40 15.65
N ALA A 14 -20.02 -26.12 15.31
CA ALA A 14 -18.83 -25.39 14.83
C ALA A 14 -19.09 -23.88 14.79
N ALA A 15 -18.58 -23.12 15.76
CA ALA A 15 -18.40 -21.68 15.59
C ALA A 15 -17.05 -21.48 14.89
N ALA A 16 -17.06 -20.90 13.68
CA ALA A 16 -15.83 -20.64 12.94
C ALA A 16 -15.15 -19.39 13.54
N LEU A 17 -14.03 -19.58 14.23
CA LEU A 17 -13.14 -18.48 14.56
C LEU A 17 -12.51 -17.99 13.24
N VAL A 18 -12.79 -16.74 12.86
CA VAL A 18 -11.96 -16.04 11.88
C VAL A 18 -10.74 -15.50 12.64
N ALA A 19 -9.73 -16.35 12.78
CA ALA A 19 -8.38 -15.85 13.03
C ALA A 19 -7.95 -14.98 11.84
N ALA A 20 -7.05 -14.03 12.06
CA ALA A 20 -6.26 -13.48 10.97
C ALA A 20 -5.48 -14.65 10.34
N ALA A 21 -5.90 -15.09 9.16
CA ALA A 21 -5.40 -16.31 8.57
C ALA A 21 -3.93 -16.16 8.17
N GLU A 22 -3.12 -17.17 8.46
CA GLU A 22 -1.78 -17.26 7.86
C GLU A 22 -1.92 -17.33 6.33
N PRO A 23 -1.00 -16.71 5.55
CA PRO A 23 -1.05 -16.75 4.09
C PRO A 23 -1.14 -18.19 3.59
N ALA A 24 -2.01 -18.43 2.61
CA ALA A 24 -2.23 -19.78 2.07
C ALA A 24 -0.91 -20.40 1.60
N SER A 25 -0.77 -21.73 1.68
CA SER A 25 0.48 -22.42 1.30
C SER A 25 0.21 -23.49 0.25
N THR A 26 1.07 -23.56 -0.78
CA THR A 26 1.00 -24.62 -1.79
C THR A 26 1.28 -26.02 -1.22
N LEU A 27 1.84 -26.11 0.00
CA LEU A 27 1.99 -27.36 0.75
C LEU A 27 0.64 -27.99 1.12
N SER A 28 -0.42 -27.19 1.25
CA SER A 28 -1.79 -27.65 1.50
C SER A 28 -2.46 -28.27 0.26
N GLY A 29 -1.79 -28.27 -0.89
CA GLY A 29 -2.35 -28.67 -2.18
C GLY A 29 -3.03 -27.50 -2.92
N PRO A 30 -3.85 -27.80 -3.95
CA PRO A 30 -4.50 -26.76 -4.76
C PRO A 30 -5.58 -26.01 -3.97
N ALA A 31 -5.54 -24.69 -4.05
CA ALA A 31 -6.63 -23.82 -3.61
C ALA A 31 -7.85 -23.98 -4.52
N ARG A 32 -9.04 -23.63 -4.01
CA ARG A 32 -10.23 -23.51 -4.87
C ARG A 32 -10.07 -22.26 -5.76
N PRO A 33 -10.48 -22.31 -7.04
CA PRO A 33 -10.40 -21.14 -7.91
C PRO A 33 -11.19 -19.94 -7.37
N VAL A 34 -10.56 -18.76 -7.44
CA VAL A 34 -11.14 -17.46 -7.11
C VAL A 34 -11.09 -16.56 -8.35
N THR A 35 -12.24 -16.00 -8.73
CA THR A 35 -12.33 -14.87 -9.68
C THR A 35 -12.79 -13.67 -8.88
N VAL A 36 -12.02 -12.58 -8.89
CA VAL A 36 -12.44 -11.32 -8.27
C VAL A 36 -13.44 -10.61 -9.19
N PRO A 37 -14.59 -10.13 -8.69
CA PRO A 37 -15.57 -9.42 -9.52
C PRO A 37 -14.98 -8.19 -10.21
N LEU A 38 -15.39 -7.96 -11.47
CA LEU A 38 -14.98 -6.79 -12.24
C LEU A 38 -15.48 -5.50 -11.57
N GLY A 39 -14.58 -4.54 -11.38
CA GLY A 39 -14.91 -3.15 -11.08
C GLY A 39 -14.91 -2.29 -12.34
N GLU A 40 -15.68 -1.21 -12.35
CA GLU A 40 -15.66 -0.20 -13.42
C GLU A 40 -14.30 0.51 -13.49
N ARG A 41 -13.71 0.57 -14.68
CA ARG A 41 -12.45 1.28 -14.97
C ARG A 41 -12.48 1.88 -16.38
N GLY A 42 -11.81 3.00 -16.56
CA GLY A 42 -11.49 3.55 -17.88
C GLY A 42 -10.21 2.94 -18.47
N HIS A 43 -9.84 3.39 -19.67
CA HIS A 43 -8.53 3.14 -20.26
C HIS A 43 -7.44 3.94 -19.54
N ALA A 44 -6.21 3.42 -19.51
CA ALA A 44 -5.07 4.14 -18.93
C ALA A 44 -4.55 5.20 -19.91
N VAL A 45 -4.28 6.41 -19.41
CA VAL A 45 -3.86 7.55 -20.24
C VAL A 45 -2.35 7.68 -20.24
N ASP A 46 -1.74 7.59 -21.42
CA ASP A 46 -0.30 7.81 -21.63
C ASP A 46 0.18 9.17 -21.09
N LEU A 47 1.35 9.19 -20.45
CA LEU A 47 2.04 10.42 -20.09
C LEU A 47 2.39 11.21 -21.36
N PRO A 48 2.10 12.52 -21.42
CA PRO A 48 2.44 13.35 -22.57
C PRO A 48 3.95 13.61 -22.66
N ASP A 49 4.43 13.97 -23.84
CA ASP A 49 5.79 14.48 -24.10
C ASP A 49 6.12 15.78 -23.34
N THR A 50 5.07 16.47 -22.86
CA THR A 50 5.17 17.65 -21.99
C THR A 50 5.40 17.33 -20.51
N ASP A 51 5.36 16.06 -20.08
CA ASP A 51 5.64 15.67 -18.68
C ASP A 51 7.12 15.89 -18.34
N PRO A 52 7.47 16.65 -17.28
CA PRO A 52 8.86 16.97 -16.94
C PRO A 52 9.70 15.73 -16.55
N ARG A 53 9.07 14.58 -16.32
CA ARG A 53 9.75 13.30 -16.05
C ARG A 53 10.24 12.61 -17.32
N VAL A 54 9.63 12.88 -18.48
CA VAL A 54 10.00 12.30 -19.79
C VAL A 54 10.82 13.24 -20.68
N GLN A 55 10.84 14.53 -20.33
CA GLN A 55 11.67 15.53 -21.01
C GLN A 55 13.17 15.31 -20.78
N ARG A 56 13.99 15.80 -21.71
CA ARG A 56 15.45 15.71 -21.63
C ARG A 56 15.98 16.62 -20.53
N ARG A 57 16.40 16.05 -19.39
CA ARG A 57 16.91 16.77 -18.21
C ARG A 57 18.39 17.18 -18.32
N VAL A 58 19.11 16.72 -19.34
CA VAL A 58 20.56 16.89 -19.50
C VAL A 58 20.93 17.53 -20.85
N THR A 59 22.16 18.03 -20.98
CA THR A 59 22.64 18.73 -22.19
C THR A 59 23.89 18.08 -22.78
N GLY A 60 24.10 18.30 -24.08
CA GLY A 60 25.27 17.73 -24.78
C GLY A 60 25.32 16.20 -24.68
N TRP A 61 26.50 15.70 -24.28
CA TRP A 61 26.83 14.28 -24.13
C TRP A 61 26.74 13.77 -22.67
N ALA A 62 26.13 14.54 -21.77
CA ALA A 62 25.82 14.05 -20.43
C ALA A 62 24.93 12.79 -20.48
N PRO A 63 25.18 11.77 -19.63
CA PRO A 63 24.35 10.57 -19.55
C PRO A 63 22.89 10.84 -19.19
N GLU A 64 22.00 10.08 -19.81
CA GLU A 64 20.59 9.96 -19.47
C GLU A 64 20.13 8.49 -19.62
N GLN A 65 18.94 8.19 -19.12
CA GLN A 65 18.33 6.85 -19.18
C GLN A 65 19.23 5.80 -18.48
N VAL A 66 19.87 6.22 -17.38
CA VAL A 66 20.86 5.40 -16.67
C VAL A 66 20.18 4.16 -16.05
N ALA A 67 20.70 2.98 -16.39
CA ALA A 67 20.14 1.69 -15.98
C ALA A 67 21.22 0.69 -15.54
N VAL A 68 20.93 -0.08 -14.49
CA VAL A 68 21.75 -1.19 -14.00
C VAL A 68 21.05 -2.51 -14.34
N ALA A 69 21.82 -3.50 -14.79
CA ALA A 69 21.38 -4.88 -14.98
C ALA A 69 22.39 -5.86 -14.35
N LEU A 70 21.97 -7.09 -14.10
CA LEU A 70 22.85 -8.14 -13.57
C LEU A 70 23.70 -8.78 -14.67
N SER A 71 24.90 -9.22 -14.30
CA SER A 71 25.59 -10.28 -15.04
C SER A 71 25.06 -11.66 -14.59
N ALA A 72 25.52 -12.77 -15.17
CA ALA A 72 25.03 -14.10 -14.76
C ALA A 72 25.47 -14.51 -13.34
N ASP A 73 26.47 -13.84 -12.76
CA ASP A 73 26.98 -14.08 -11.40
C ASP A 73 27.02 -12.78 -10.59
N PRO A 74 26.67 -12.79 -9.28
CA PRO A 74 26.64 -11.60 -8.42
C PRO A 74 27.93 -10.78 -8.29
N THR A 75 29.10 -11.29 -8.69
CA THR A 75 30.37 -10.55 -8.71
C THR A 75 30.53 -9.62 -9.92
N SER A 76 29.49 -9.49 -10.75
CA SER A 76 29.50 -8.65 -11.94
C SER A 76 28.12 -8.04 -12.22
N ALA A 77 28.11 -6.82 -12.75
CA ALA A 77 26.90 -6.08 -13.11
C ALA A 77 27.15 -5.24 -14.36
N TRP A 78 26.10 -4.89 -15.07
CA TRP A 78 26.13 -4.00 -16.22
C TRP A 78 25.57 -2.63 -15.84
N VAL A 79 26.23 -1.57 -16.30
CA VAL A 79 25.74 -0.19 -16.23
C VAL A 79 25.57 0.30 -17.67
N SER A 80 24.38 0.79 -17.99
CA SER A 80 23.99 1.27 -19.32
C SER A 80 23.45 2.70 -19.23
N TRP A 81 23.60 3.47 -20.31
CA TRP A 81 23.06 4.83 -20.43
C TRP A 81 23.05 5.26 -21.91
N ILE A 82 22.40 6.38 -22.20
CA ILE A 82 22.41 7.04 -23.51
C ILE A 82 23.12 8.40 -23.41
N THR A 83 23.85 8.81 -24.45
CA THR A 83 24.39 10.16 -24.60
C THR A 83 23.96 10.79 -25.93
N GLY A 84 23.76 12.11 -25.92
CA GLY A 84 23.11 12.83 -27.02
C GLY A 84 21.60 12.59 -27.05
N ASP A 85 20.87 13.45 -27.75
CA ASP A 85 19.42 13.29 -27.93
C ASP A 85 19.13 12.44 -29.18
N PHE A 86 17.94 11.84 -29.23
CA PHE A 86 17.48 11.11 -30.41
C PHE A 86 17.15 12.06 -31.58
N GLN A 87 16.97 11.51 -32.78
CA GLN A 87 16.46 12.25 -33.93
C GLN A 87 15.20 11.56 -34.46
N MET A 88 14.16 12.35 -34.73
CA MET A 88 12.90 11.90 -35.31
C MET A 88 12.58 12.74 -36.56
N GLY A 89 12.21 12.09 -37.66
CA GLY A 89 11.82 12.77 -38.91
C GLY A 89 12.28 12.06 -40.18
N ALA A 90 12.11 12.71 -41.33
CA ALA A 90 12.41 12.07 -42.62
C ALA A 90 13.90 11.77 -42.85
N ALA A 91 14.81 12.61 -42.35
CA ALA A 91 16.22 12.65 -42.75
C ALA A 91 17.21 12.50 -41.56
N VAL A 92 16.91 11.58 -40.63
CA VAL A 92 17.78 11.25 -39.50
C VAL A 92 19.20 10.84 -39.95
N GLN A 93 20.22 11.17 -39.16
CA GLN A 93 21.61 10.81 -39.39
C GLN A 93 22.13 10.05 -38.16
N PRO A 94 22.29 8.71 -38.22
CA PRO A 94 22.81 7.93 -37.09
C PRO A 94 24.15 8.48 -36.59
N LEU A 95 24.26 8.64 -35.27
CA LEU A 95 25.48 9.14 -34.63
C LEU A 95 26.59 8.08 -34.74
N ASP A 96 27.85 8.52 -34.80
CA ASP A 96 28.99 7.62 -34.75
C ASP A 96 29.27 7.26 -33.28
N PRO A 97 29.01 6.00 -32.84
CA PRO A 97 29.15 5.62 -31.44
C PRO A 97 30.61 5.63 -30.96
N THR A 98 31.59 5.70 -31.86
CA THR A 98 33.02 5.81 -31.49
C THR A 98 33.43 7.21 -31.05
N THR A 99 32.54 8.20 -31.13
CA THR A 99 32.82 9.60 -30.78
C THR A 99 32.66 9.96 -29.30
N VAL A 100 32.09 9.06 -28.49
CA VAL A 100 31.92 9.22 -27.03
C VAL A 100 32.29 7.92 -26.34
N ALA A 101 33.17 7.96 -25.33
CA ALA A 101 33.67 6.77 -24.67
C ALA A 101 32.68 6.17 -23.63
N SER A 102 32.62 4.85 -23.57
CA SER A 102 31.86 4.09 -22.56
C SER A 102 32.72 3.84 -21.31
N VAL A 103 32.73 4.79 -20.35
CA VAL A 103 33.48 4.66 -19.09
C VAL A 103 32.55 4.67 -17.86
N VAL A 104 32.85 3.82 -16.88
CA VAL A 104 32.25 3.88 -15.53
C VAL A 104 33.34 3.92 -14.47
N ARG A 105 33.27 4.89 -13.57
CA ARG A 105 34.06 4.93 -12.33
C ARG A 105 33.20 4.46 -11.17
N TYR A 106 33.75 3.61 -10.30
CA TYR A 106 32.98 2.99 -9.22
C TYR A 106 33.82 2.71 -7.96
N GLY A 107 33.15 2.55 -6.82
CA GLY A 107 33.79 2.29 -5.54
C GLY A 107 32.81 2.07 -4.38
N LEU A 108 33.35 1.81 -3.19
CA LEU A 108 32.55 1.53 -1.99
C LEU A 108 32.06 2.79 -1.25
N ALA A 109 32.50 3.98 -1.68
CA ALA A 109 32.08 5.27 -1.13
C ALA A 109 31.91 6.31 -2.25
N ALA A 110 30.98 7.25 -2.07
CA ALA A 110 30.60 8.25 -3.08
C ALA A 110 31.74 9.22 -3.44
N ASP A 111 32.64 9.48 -2.50
CA ASP A 111 33.84 10.32 -2.62
C ASP A 111 35.09 9.54 -3.05
N SER A 112 34.97 8.22 -3.25
CA SER A 112 36.11 7.31 -3.49
C SER A 112 35.81 6.27 -4.57
N LEU A 113 35.59 6.76 -5.79
CA LEU A 113 35.40 5.93 -7.00
C LEU A 113 36.76 5.44 -7.54
N LEU A 114 37.41 4.56 -6.78
CA LEU A 114 38.79 4.10 -7.00
C LEU A 114 38.98 3.16 -8.19
N HIS A 115 37.91 2.58 -8.73
CA HIS A 115 37.95 1.65 -9.86
C HIS A 115 37.39 2.30 -11.12
N GLU A 116 37.94 1.95 -12.28
CA GLU A 116 37.46 2.40 -13.58
C GLU A 116 37.27 1.19 -14.50
N ALA A 117 36.14 1.14 -15.19
CA ALA A 117 35.83 0.19 -16.25
C ALA A 117 35.62 0.97 -17.55
N SER A 118 36.54 0.80 -18.50
CA SER A 118 36.55 1.49 -19.80
C SER A 118 36.48 0.53 -21.00
N SER A 119 36.35 -0.77 -20.73
CA SER A 119 36.04 -1.81 -21.74
C SER A 119 34.52 -1.96 -21.90
N GLY A 120 33.84 -0.85 -22.19
CA GLY A 120 32.44 -0.86 -22.59
C GLY A 120 32.28 -0.89 -24.10
N GLU A 121 31.08 -1.24 -24.54
CA GLU A 121 30.66 -1.07 -25.93
C GLU A 121 29.81 0.19 -26.08
N SER A 122 29.73 0.72 -27.30
CA SER A 122 28.82 1.80 -27.68
C SER A 122 28.22 1.52 -29.04
N LEU A 123 26.94 1.86 -29.21
CA LEU A 123 26.16 1.55 -30.41
C LEU A 123 25.05 2.58 -30.65
N VAL A 124 24.46 2.53 -31.82
CA VAL A 124 23.22 3.26 -32.17
C VAL A 124 22.28 2.30 -32.88
N TYR A 125 20.97 2.48 -32.69
CA TYR A 125 19.97 1.85 -33.53
C TYR A 125 19.13 2.89 -34.26
N SER A 126 18.47 2.44 -35.31
CA SER A 126 17.54 3.25 -36.10
C SER A 126 16.30 2.44 -36.40
N GLN A 127 15.15 3.12 -36.45
CA GLN A 127 13.88 2.54 -36.88
C GLN A 127 13.52 3.22 -38.20
N LEU A 128 13.58 2.44 -39.29
CA LEU A 128 13.55 2.97 -40.65
C LEU A 128 12.38 2.38 -41.44
N TYR A 129 11.56 3.26 -42.03
CA TYR A 129 10.34 2.87 -42.75
C TYR A 129 10.42 3.30 -44.23
N PRO A 130 10.43 2.36 -45.20
CA PRO A 130 10.66 2.65 -46.62
C PRO A 130 9.38 3.13 -47.35
N PHE A 131 8.51 3.87 -46.66
CA PHE A 131 7.17 4.22 -47.14
C PHE A 131 6.97 5.75 -47.14
N GLU A 132 6.31 6.27 -48.16
CA GLU A 132 6.06 7.71 -48.29
C GLU A 132 5.12 8.20 -47.17
N GLY A 133 5.51 9.27 -46.48
CA GLY A 133 4.75 9.88 -45.38
C GLY A 133 5.12 9.39 -43.97
N LEU A 134 5.79 8.24 -43.84
CA LEU A 134 6.28 7.75 -42.56
C LEU A 134 7.58 8.48 -42.14
N GLN A 135 7.80 8.60 -40.84
CA GLN A 135 9.01 9.21 -40.28
C GLN A 135 10.00 8.15 -39.79
N ASN A 136 11.30 8.45 -39.89
CA ASN A 136 12.38 7.62 -39.41
C ASN A 136 12.86 8.08 -38.03
N TYR A 137 13.52 7.19 -37.30
CA TYR A 137 14.14 7.46 -36.00
C TYR A 137 15.60 6.99 -35.99
N THR A 138 16.45 7.68 -35.24
CA THR A 138 17.73 7.12 -34.77
C THR A 138 18.00 7.55 -33.33
N SER A 139 18.59 6.65 -32.54
CA SER A 139 18.85 6.87 -31.12
C SER A 139 20.00 7.87 -30.87
N GLY A 140 20.10 8.33 -29.61
CA GLY A 140 21.39 8.74 -29.05
C GLY A 140 22.39 7.58 -29.05
N ILE A 141 23.65 7.85 -28.68
CA ILE A 141 24.66 6.79 -28.52
C ILE A 141 24.33 6.02 -27.24
N ILE A 142 24.07 4.72 -27.37
CA ILE A 142 23.80 3.83 -26.24
C ILE A 142 25.12 3.18 -25.82
N HIS A 143 25.34 3.09 -24.52
CA HIS A 143 26.57 2.59 -23.91
C HIS A 143 26.25 1.41 -22.98
N HIS A 144 27.11 0.38 -22.98
CA HIS A 144 27.03 -0.74 -22.04
C HIS A 144 28.43 -1.01 -21.44
N VAL A 145 28.58 -0.88 -20.12
CA VAL A 145 29.83 -1.16 -19.39
C VAL A 145 29.61 -2.26 -18.37
N ARG A 146 30.37 -3.34 -18.47
CA ARG A 146 30.35 -4.44 -17.51
C ARG A 146 31.37 -4.25 -16.39
N LEU A 147 30.89 -4.04 -15.19
CA LEU A 147 31.67 -4.05 -13.94
C LEU A 147 31.96 -5.50 -13.53
N ARG A 148 33.17 -5.78 -13.06
CA ARG A 148 33.65 -7.15 -12.75
C ARG A 148 34.49 -7.16 -11.48
N GLY A 149 34.42 -8.23 -10.70
CA GLY A 149 35.14 -8.35 -9.43
C GLY A 149 34.50 -7.51 -8.32
N LEU A 150 33.18 -7.38 -8.36
CA LEU A 150 32.38 -6.78 -7.30
C LEU A 150 32.20 -7.79 -6.16
N ASP A 151 32.16 -7.31 -4.92
CA ASP A 151 31.72 -8.10 -3.78
C ASP A 151 30.18 -8.29 -3.83
N PRO A 152 29.65 -9.51 -3.66
CA PRO A 152 28.20 -9.73 -3.59
C PRO A 152 27.54 -9.05 -2.37
N GLY A 153 26.25 -8.73 -2.48
CA GLY A 153 25.45 -8.08 -1.43
C GLY A 153 25.89 -6.67 -1.06
N THR A 154 26.83 -6.08 -1.80
CA THR A 154 27.57 -4.87 -1.43
C THR A 154 27.07 -3.66 -2.23
N LYS A 155 27.01 -2.50 -1.58
CA LYS A 155 26.61 -1.25 -2.24
C LYS A 155 27.82 -0.65 -2.97
N TYR A 156 27.69 -0.43 -4.27
CA TYR A 156 28.66 0.28 -5.08
C TYR A 156 28.09 1.63 -5.53
N TYR A 157 28.88 2.68 -5.30
CA TYR A 157 28.68 4.01 -5.86
C TYR A 157 29.35 4.07 -7.23
N TYR A 158 28.77 4.80 -8.19
CA TYR A 158 29.32 4.92 -9.53
C TYR A 158 28.97 6.24 -10.25
N GLN A 159 29.78 6.58 -11.25
CA GLN A 159 29.49 7.58 -12.29
C GLN A 159 29.75 6.96 -13.67
N CYS A 160 28.90 7.25 -14.65
CA CYS A 160 29.07 6.84 -16.04
C CYS A 160 29.33 8.04 -16.97
N GLY A 161 29.67 7.78 -18.24
CA GLY A 161 29.86 8.79 -19.29
C GLY A 161 31.27 8.81 -19.87
N ASP A 162 31.67 9.94 -20.45
CA ASP A 162 33.00 10.15 -21.04
C ASP A 162 33.80 11.22 -20.26
N PRO A 163 34.82 10.82 -19.46
CA PRO A 163 35.62 11.76 -18.69
C PRO A 163 36.60 12.60 -19.54
N ALA A 164 36.69 12.40 -20.85
CA ALA A 164 37.46 13.26 -21.76
C ALA A 164 36.65 14.44 -22.30
N ILE A 165 35.31 14.39 -22.22
CA ILE A 165 34.41 15.46 -22.68
C ILE A 165 33.91 16.25 -21.45
N PRO A 166 34.04 17.59 -21.41
CA PRO A 166 33.51 18.40 -20.32
C PRO A 166 32.01 18.18 -20.11
N ASP A 167 31.61 18.08 -18.84
CA ASP A 167 30.23 17.88 -18.38
C ASP A 167 29.51 16.62 -18.92
N ALA A 168 30.25 15.68 -19.55
CA ALA A 168 29.73 14.44 -20.10
C ALA A 168 29.78 13.24 -19.12
N THR A 169 29.75 13.49 -17.82
CA THR A 169 29.72 12.46 -16.77
C THR A 169 28.50 12.62 -15.87
N SER A 170 27.91 11.51 -15.43
CA SER A 170 26.71 11.50 -14.60
C SER A 170 26.96 12.07 -13.19
N GLY A 171 25.88 12.34 -12.46
CA GLY A 171 25.93 12.41 -11.00
C GLY A 171 26.39 11.07 -10.39
N VAL A 172 26.68 11.05 -9.09
CA VAL A 172 27.04 9.80 -8.38
C VAL A 172 25.77 9.02 -8.07
N HIS A 173 25.55 7.92 -8.79
CA HIS A 173 24.49 6.94 -8.54
C HIS A 173 25.02 5.84 -7.61
N ALA A 174 24.15 4.94 -7.14
CA ALA A 174 24.57 3.76 -6.40
C ALA A 174 23.53 2.63 -6.41
N PHE A 175 24.01 1.40 -6.61
CA PHE A 175 23.20 0.17 -6.58
C PHE A 175 23.79 -0.83 -5.56
N ARG A 176 23.06 -1.93 -5.29
CA ARG A 176 23.58 -3.08 -4.55
C ARG A 176 23.72 -4.29 -5.47
N THR A 177 24.83 -5.01 -5.38
CA THR A 177 24.98 -6.32 -6.04
C THR A 177 24.06 -7.36 -5.39
N MET A 178 23.63 -8.36 -6.17
CA MET A 178 22.93 -9.52 -5.61
C MET A 178 23.77 -10.19 -4.51
N PRO A 179 23.15 -10.82 -3.49
CA PRO A 179 23.90 -11.53 -2.46
C PRO A 179 24.56 -12.79 -3.03
N ALA A 180 25.61 -13.27 -2.36
CA ALA A 180 26.42 -14.39 -2.85
C ALA A 180 25.58 -15.65 -3.07
N VAL A 181 25.89 -16.42 -4.11
CA VAL A 181 25.15 -17.63 -4.49
C VAL A 181 25.18 -18.67 -3.35
N GLY A 182 24.02 -19.17 -2.92
CA GLY A 182 23.93 -20.21 -1.90
C GLY A 182 22.55 -20.40 -1.25
N PRO A 183 22.26 -21.57 -0.66
CA PRO A 183 20.91 -22.02 -0.27
C PRO A 183 20.26 -21.30 0.92
N ARG A 184 20.87 -20.22 1.42
CA ARG A 184 20.42 -19.39 2.56
C ARG A 184 20.73 -17.91 2.35
N SER A 185 21.01 -17.52 1.12
CA SER A 185 21.46 -16.20 0.72
C SER A 185 20.55 -15.75 -0.41
N TYR A 186 19.72 -14.73 -0.16
CA TYR A 186 18.61 -14.36 -1.05
C TYR A 186 18.47 -12.83 -1.04
N PRO A 187 18.11 -12.18 -2.17
CA PRO A 187 17.61 -10.81 -2.12
C PRO A 187 16.39 -10.76 -1.18
N GLU A 188 16.22 -9.67 -0.44
CA GLU A 188 15.10 -9.54 0.49
C GLU A 188 13.77 -9.48 -0.28
N ARG A 189 13.79 -8.77 -1.44
CA ARG A 189 12.64 -8.59 -2.33
C ARG A 189 13.03 -8.58 -3.81
N ILE A 190 12.29 -9.33 -4.62
CA ILE A 190 12.32 -9.25 -6.08
C ILE A 190 10.96 -8.74 -6.54
N ALA A 191 10.93 -7.59 -7.22
CA ALA A 191 9.71 -7.11 -7.87
C ALA A 191 9.53 -7.77 -9.25
N VAL A 192 8.28 -8.01 -9.63
CA VAL A 192 7.92 -8.65 -10.90
C VAL A 192 6.77 -7.89 -11.55
N VAL A 193 6.97 -7.48 -12.80
CA VAL A 193 6.00 -6.74 -13.64
C VAL A 193 6.16 -7.17 -15.10
N GLY A 194 5.11 -7.03 -15.90
CA GLY A 194 5.16 -6.96 -17.36
C GLY A 194 4.37 -5.76 -17.85
N ASP A 195 4.38 -5.49 -19.15
CA ASP A 195 3.25 -4.81 -19.80
C ASP A 195 3.00 -3.38 -19.26
N LEU A 196 4.10 -2.69 -18.95
CA LEU A 196 4.10 -1.42 -18.21
C LEU A 196 3.50 -0.28 -19.03
N GLY A 197 3.94 -0.10 -20.28
CA GLY A 197 3.65 1.12 -21.04
C GLY A 197 4.24 2.35 -20.36
N LEU A 198 3.63 3.52 -20.58
CA LEU A 198 4.04 4.77 -19.94
C LEU A 198 2.84 5.70 -19.72
N THR A 199 1.94 5.25 -18.85
CA THR A 199 0.68 5.92 -18.47
C THR A 199 0.71 6.40 -17.01
N TYR A 200 -0.30 7.16 -16.58
CA TYR A 200 -0.51 7.45 -15.15
C TYR A 200 -0.72 6.17 -14.31
N ASN A 201 -1.32 5.12 -14.89
CA ASN A 201 -1.44 3.81 -14.21
C ASN A 201 -0.08 3.11 -14.08
N THR A 202 0.80 3.22 -15.09
CA THR A 202 2.21 2.79 -14.98
C THR A 202 2.91 3.51 -13.83
N THR A 203 2.68 4.82 -13.66
CA THR A 203 3.30 5.56 -12.54
C THR A 203 2.83 5.08 -11.18
N SER A 204 1.54 4.70 -11.04
CA SER A 204 1.03 4.05 -9.83
C SER A 204 1.70 2.69 -9.58
N THR A 205 1.85 1.84 -10.61
CA THR A 205 2.55 0.55 -10.53
C THR A 205 3.98 0.73 -10.03
N VAL A 206 4.74 1.65 -10.64
CA VAL A 206 6.15 1.87 -10.33
C VAL A 206 6.31 2.53 -8.95
N GLU A 207 5.42 3.43 -8.54
CA GLU A 207 5.43 3.96 -7.17
C GLU A 207 5.11 2.89 -6.11
N HIS A 208 4.16 2.01 -6.36
CA HIS A 208 3.87 0.86 -5.49
C HIS A 208 5.08 -0.09 -5.40
N MET A 209 5.71 -0.38 -6.53
CA MET A 209 6.92 -1.19 -6.61
C MET A 209 8.09 -0.57 -5.82
N VAL A 210 8.40 0.71 -6.06
CA VAL A 210 9.53 1.41 -5.39
C VAL A 210 9.31 1.52 -3.88
N ARG A 211 8.08 1.77 -3.41
CA ARG A 211 7.76 1.81 -1.97
C ARG A 211 7.98 0.46 -1.27
N ASN A 212 7.82 -0.66 -2.00
CA ASN A 212 8.18 -1.99 -1.51
C ASN A 212 9.70 -2.25 -1.43
N GLN A 213 10.55 -1.36 -1.98
CA GLN A 213 12.02 -1.44 -1.90
C GLN A 213 12.61 -2.79 -2.37
N PRO A 214 12.43 -3.17 -3.66
CA PRO A 214 13.04 -4.38 -4.22
C PRO A 214 14.55 -4.22 -4.41
N ASP A 215 15.29 -5.31 -4.22
CA ASP A 215 16.71 -5.41 -4.58
C ASP A 215 16.89 -5.67 -6.10
N LEU A 216 15.86 -6.19 -6.77
CA LEU A 216 15.87 -6.63 -8.16
C LEU A 216 14.48 -6.44 -8.78
N ILE A 217 14.42 -6.00 -10.04
CA ILE A 217 13.18 -5.91 -10.83
C ILE A 217 13.26 -6.89 -12.02
N LEU A 218 12.21 -7.67 -12.23
CA LEU A 218 11.99 -8.45 -13.45
C LEU A 218 10.90 -7.77 -14.29
N LEU A 219 11.20 -7.46 -15.55
CA LEU A 219 10.28 -6.88 -16.53
C LEU A 219 10.03 -7.88 -17.67
N LEU A 220 8.79 -8.35 -17.76
CA LEU A 220 8.39 -9.54 -18.52
C LEU A 220 7.81 -9.19 -19.90
N GLY A 221 8.54 -8.39 -20.67
CA GLY A 221 8.13 -7.90 -21.98
C GLY A 221 7.14 -6.74 -21.92
N ASP A 222 6.85 -6.21 -23.11
CA ASP A 222 5.96 -5.11 -23.41
C ASP A 222 6.26 -3.85 -22.58
N VAL A 223 7.39 -3.24 -22.90
CA VAL A 223 8.03 -2.23 -22.07
C VAL A 223 7.32 -0.87 -22.16
N CYS A 224 7.26 -0.29 -23.37
CA CYS A 224 6.86 1.11 -23.56
C CYS A 224 5.71 1.34 -24.56
N TYR A 225 5.27 0.30 -25.27
CA TYR A 225 4.19 0.35 -26.27
C TYR A 225 4.39 1.42 -27.36
N ALA A 226 5.64 1.65 -27.80
CA ALA A 226 5.94 2.57 -28.92
C ALA A 226 5.21 2.19 -30.21
N ASN A 227 4.88 0.92 -30.41
CA ASN A 227 4.09 0.37 -31.50
C ASN A 227 2.57 0.63 -31.41
N LEU A 228 2.07 1.29 -30.36
CA LEU A 228 0.70 1.81 -30.33
C LEU A 228 0.56 3.21 -30.94
N TYR A 229 1.63 3.70 -31.56
CA TYR A 229 1.71 5.00 -32.19
C TYR A 229 2.16 4.91 -33.64
N LEU A 230 1.56 5.75 -34.49
CA LEU A 230 2.09 6.08 -35.81
C LEU A 230 3.42 6.82 -35.67
N THR A 231 4.27 6.73 -36.70
CA THR A 231 5.56 7.44 -36.80
C THR A 231 5.44 8.96 -36.70
N ASN A 232 4.22 9.52 -36.83
CA ASN A 232 3.94 10.95 -36.66
C ASN A 232 3.57 11.36 -35.22
N GLY A 233 3.49 10.44 -34.26
CA GLY A 233 3.12 10.71 -32.86
C GLY A 233 1.62 10.54 -32.54
N THR A 234 0.79 10.07 -33.47
CA THR A 234 -0.63 9.76 -33.20
C THR A 234 -0.77 8.37 -32.57
N GLY A 235 -1.27 8.27 -31.34
CA GLY A 235 -1.47 7.02 -30.61
C GLY A 235 -2.91 6.46 -30.64
N THR A 236 -3.06 5.17 -30.36
CA THR A 236 -4.34 4.45 -30.18
C THR A 236 -4.26 3.45 -29.03
N ASP A 237 -5.39 3.09 -28.44
CA ASP A 237 -5.51 2.03 -27.41
C ASP A 237 -5.64 0.62 -28.03
N CYS A 238 -5.63 0.51 -29.37
CA CYS A 238 -5.69 -0.76 -30.11
C CYS A 238 -5.22 -0.58 -31.56
N TYR A 239 -3.94 -0.87 -31.87
CA TYR A 239 -3.39 -0.69 -33.22
C TYR A 239 -4.13 -1.52 -34.29
N SER A 240 -4.55 -2.74 -33.93
CA SER A 240 -5.30 -3.65 -34.81
C SER A 240 -6.74 -3.20 -35.08
N CYS A 241 -7.30 -2.31 -34.23
CA CYS A 241 -8.62 -1.71 -34.41
C CYS A 241 -8.57 -0.56 -35.43
N ASP A 242 -7.64 0.38 -35.23
CA ASP A 242 -7.67 1.68 -35.92
C ASP A 242 -6.70 1.80 -37.11
N PHE A 243 -5.51 1.19 -37.02
CA PHE A 243 -4.39 1.48 -37.92
C PHE A 243 -4.01 0.31 -38.85
N ALA A 244 -4.17 -0.95 -38.44
CA ALA A 244 -3.74 -2.13 -39.22
C ALA A 244 -4.44 -2.37 -40.58
N LYS A 245 -5.30 -1.45 -41.04
CA LYS A 245 -5.92 -1.43 -42.40
C LYS A 245 -5.61 -0.17 -43.20
N SER A 246 -4.96 0.81 -42.58
CA SER A 246 -4.71 2.15 -43.12
C SER A 246 -3.22 2.50 -43.18
N THR A 247 -2.36 1.80 -42.43
CA THR A 247 -0.90 1.90 -42.48
C THR A 247 -0.28 0.82 -43.38
N PRO A 248 0.93 1.03 -43.94
CA PRO A 248 1.59 0.04 -44.80
C PRO A 248 2.34 -1.07 -44.03
N ILE A 249 2.51 -0.89 -42.72
CA ILE A 249 3.24 -1.75 -41.78
C ILE A 249 2.75 -1.43 -40.36
N HIS A 250 3.09 -2.24 -39.36
CA HIS A 250 2.93 -1.85 -37.95
C HIS A 250 3.98 -0.78 -37.60
N GLU A 251 3.52 0.47 -37.49
CA GLU A 251 4.36 1.64 -37.19
C GLU A 251 4.77 1.72 -35.72
N THR A 252 5.80 2.52 -35.42
CA THR A 252 6.20 2.84 -34.04
C THR A 252 6.55 4.32 -33.89
N TYR A 253 6.27 4.90 -32.72
CA TYR A 253 6.83 6.18 -32.28
C TYR A 253 7.92 5.96 -31.24
N GLN A 254 9.11 5.65 -31.74
CA GLN A 254 10.30 5.32 -30.95
C GLN A 254 10.63 6.26 -29.77
N PRO A 255 10.36 7.58 -29.80
CA PRO A 255 10.56 8.44 -28.63
C PRO A 255 9.81 7.98 -27.35
N ARG A 256 8.76 7.15 -27.43
CA ARG A 256 8.16 6.51 -26.23
C ARG A 256 9.20 5.69 -25.43
N TRP A 257 10.19 5.07 -26.08
CA TRP A 257 11.30 4.40 -25.40
C TRP A 257 12.18 5.38 -24.61
N ASP A 258 12.52 6.52 -25.20
CA ASP A 258 13.36 7.54 -24.54
C ASP A 258 12.62 8.21 -23.38
N TYR A 259 11.32 8.45 -23.55
CA TYR A 259 10.42 8.93 -22.50
C TYR A 259 10.36 7.91 -21.34
N TRP A 260 10.24 6.62 -21.65
CA TRP A 260 10.21 5.54 -20.66
C TRP A 260 11.53 5.44 -19.91
N GLY A 261 12.68 5.47 -20.60
CA GLY A 261 14.00 5.45 -19.99
C GLY A 261 14.25 6.65 -19.07
N ARG A 262 13.83 7.87 -19.48
CA ARG A 262 13.94 9.10 -18.68
C ARG A 262 13.04 9.08 -17.44
N TYR A 263 11.86 8.47 -17.56
CA TYR A 263 10.95 8.25 -16.44
C TYR A 263 11.48 7.20 -15.45
N MET A 264 12.01 6.07 -15.94
CA MET A 264 12.49 4.95 -15.13
C MET A 264 13.87 5.14 -14.51
N GLU A 265 14.70 6.05 -15.04
CA GLU A 265 16.07 6.37 -14.56
C GLU A 265 16.25 6.46 -13.03
N PRO A 266 15.35 7.10 -12.23
CA PRO A 266 15.49 7.14 -10.77
C PRO A 266 15.44 5.75 -10.11
N VAL A 267 14.74 4.81 -10.74
CA VAL A 267 14.63 3.40 -10.33
C VAL A 267 15.80 2.61 -10.90
N THR A 268 15.99 2.63 -12.22
CA THR A 268 16.96 1.76 -12.90
C THR A 268 18.41 2.12 -12.61
N SER A 269 18.72 3.36 -12.23
CA SER A 269 20.08 3.75 -11.79
C SER A 269 20.42 3.37 -10.35
N THR A 270 19.48 2.76 -9.61
CA THR A 270 19.67 2.35 -8.20
C THR A 270 19.29 0.90 -7.92
N ILE A 271 18.35 0.32 -8.68
CA ILE A 271 17.88 -1.06 -8.55
C ILE A 271 18.13 -1.79 -9.88
N PRO A 272 18.89 -2.91 -9.88
CA PRO A 272 19.08 -3.73 -11.07
C PRO A 272 17.75 -4.22 -11.66
N MET A 273 17.62 -4.14 -12.99
CA MET A 273 16.43 -4.55 -13.74
C MET A 273 16.81 -5.53 -14.85
N MET A 274 16.07 -6.64 -14.95
CA MET A 274 16.24 -7.67 -15.98
C MET A 274 15.00 -7.70 -16.88
N VAL A 275 15.21 -7.56 -18.19
CA VAL A 275 14.14 -7.46 -19.19
C VAL A 275 14.18 -8.67 -20.13
N VAL A 276 13.03 -9.21 -20.49
CA VAL A 276 12.84 -10.19 -21.59
C VAL A 276 11.86 -9.62 -22.61
N GLU A 277 11.83 -10.08 -23.87
CA GLU A 277 11.01 -9.47 -24.92
C GLU A 277 9.53 -9.88 -24.88
N GLY A 278 8.64 -8.92 -25.14
CA GLY A 278 7.23 -9.14 -25.47
C GLY A 278 6.93 -8.92 -26.95
N ASN A 279 5.66 -9.02 -27.34
CA ASN A 279 5.24 -8.79 -28.73
C ASN A 279 5.33 -7.32 -29.14
N HIS A 280 5.23 -6.37 -28.21
CA HIS A 280 5.35 -4.95 -28.52
C HIS A 280 6.80 -4.53 -28.80
N GLU A 281 7.78 -5.33 -28.40
CA GLU A 281 9.19 -5.19 -28.81
C GLU A 281 9.49 -5.70 -30.23
N ILE A 282 8.58 -6.42 -30.90
CA ILE A 282 8.82 -6.94 -32.27
C ILE A 282 9.20 -5.80 -33.23
N GLU A 283 8.46 -4.68 -33.18
CA GLU A 283 8.78 -3.43 -33.89
C GLU A 283 9.31 -3.60 -35.34
N GLU A 284 8.58 -4.30 -36.20
CA GLU A 284 9.05 -4.59 -37.57
C GLU A 284 9.33 -3.31 -38.39
N GLN A 285 10.48 -3.29 -39.06
CA GLN A 285 10.93 -2.19 -39.91
C GLN A 285 11.64 -2.69 -41.19
N ILE A 286 12.37 -1.81 -41.89
CA ILE A 286 13.03 -2.11 -43.17
C ILE A 286 13.85 -3.42 -43.13
N HIS A 287 13.73 -4.20 -44.21
CA HIS A 287 14.35 -5.52 -44.37
C HIS A 287 13.91 -6.57 -43.33
N ASN A 288 12.68 -6.46 -42.80
CA ASN A 288 12.10 -7.38 -41.81
C ASN A 288 12.96 -7.49 -40.55
N ARG A 289 13.62 -6.39 -40.17
CA ARG A 289 14.32 -6.29 -38.89
C ARG A 289 13.31 -6.07 -37.77
N THR A 290 13.53 -6.75 -36.65
CA THR A 290 12.69 -6.73 -35.46
C THR A 290 13.55 -6.52 -34.21
N PHE A 291 12.93 -6.21 -33.06
CA PHE A 291 13.59 -6.07 -31.75
C PHE A 291 14.76 -5.08 -31.70
N ALA A 292 14.77 -4.08 -32.58
CA ALA A 292 15.89 -3.15 -32.73
C ALA A 292 16.09 -2.28 -31.48
N ALA A 293 15.03 -1.76 -30.87
CA ALA A 293 15.09 -0.99 -29.63
C ALA A 293 15.48 -1.88 -28.44
N TYR A 294 14.74 -2.97 -28.21
CA TYR A 294 14.98 -3.94 -27.13
C TYR A 294 16.43 -4.42 -27.07
N SER A 295 16.93 -4.94 -28.20
CA SER A 295 18.27 -5.56 -28.29
C SER A 295 19.42 -4.54 -28.18
N SER A 296 19.10 -3.24 -28.23
CA SER A 296 20.07 -2.14 -28.23
C SER A 296 20.03 -1.28 -26.97
N ARG A 297 18.93 -1.30 -26.20
CA ARG A 297 18.74 -0.42 -25.03
C ARG A 297 19.11 -1.06 -23.70
N PHE A 298 18.97 -2.38 -23.58
CA PHE A 298 19.24 -3.11 -22.34
C PHE A 298 20.52 -3.94 -22.44
N ALA A 299 21.21 -4.10 -21.31
CA ALA A 299 22.32 -5.05 -21.19
C ALA A 299 21.80 -6.38 -20.66
N PHE A 300 22.22 -7.47 -21.30
CA PHE A 300 21.78 -8.84 -20.98
C PHE A 300 22.99 -9.73 -20.70
N PRO A 301 22.92 -10.71 -19.78
CA PRO A 301 24.01 -11.65 -19.47
C PRO A 301 24.10 -12.79 -20.52
N SER A 302 24.00 -12.45 -21.80
CA SER A 302 23.88 -13.39 -22.92
C SER A 302 25.18 -14.14 -23.22
N GLU A 303 26.34 -13.49 -23.05
CA GLU A 303 27.63 -14.18 -23.15
C GLU A 303 27.88 -15.03 -21.90
N GLU A 304 27.54 -14.51 -20.72
CA GLU A 304 27.82 -15.14 -19.44
C GLU A 304 27.02 -16.42 -19.20
N SER A 305 25.73 -16.41 -19.55
CA SER A 305 24.88 -17.61 -19.53
C SER A 305 25.19 -18.57 -20.68
N GLY A 306 25.92 -18.10 -21.71
CA GLY A 306 26.24 -18.85 -22.92
C GLY A 306 25.03 -19.04 -23.85
N SER A 307 24.05 -18.13 -23.79
CA SER A 307 22.90 -18.11 -24.70
C SER A 307 23.23 -17.50 -26.06
N SER A 308 24.16 -16.54 -26.11
CA SER A 308 24.49 -15.69 -27.27
C SER A 308 23.28 -14.93 -27.87
N SER A 309 22.22 -14.71 -27.09
CA SER A 309 20.99 -14.05 -27.53
C SER A 309 20.47 -13.05 -26.49
N PRO A 310 19.97 -11.87 -26.88
CA PRO A 310 19.32 -10.93 -25.96
C PRO A 310 17.92 -11.40 -25.52
N PHE A 311 17.30 -12.34 -26.24
CA PHE A 311 15.94 -12.81 -26.00
C PHE A 311 15.83 -13.85 -24.87
N TYR A 312 16.90 -14.61 -24.63
CA TYR A 312 16.92 -15.64 -23.58
C TYR A 312 18.31 -15.73 -22.94
N TYR A 313 18.34 -15.88 -21.62
CA TYR A 313 19.57 -15.87 -20.81
C TYR A 313 19.27 -16.35 -19.38
N SER A 314 20.31 -16.63 -18.60
CA SER A 314 20.17 -17.00 -17.18
C SER A 314 21.13 -16.23 -16.26
N PHE A 315 20.79 -16.18 -14.98
CA PHE A 315 21.60 -15.51 -13.94
C PHE A 315 21.29 -16.05 -12.54
N ASP A 316 22.28 -16.03 -11.65
CA ASP A 316 22.11 -16.37 -10.24
C ASP A 316 21.90 -15.11 -9.38
N ALA A 317 20.84 -15.11 -8.56
CA ALA A 317 20.49 -14.05 -7.62
C ALA A 317 20.39 -14.63 -6.20
N GLY A 318 21.55 -14.79 -5.54
CA GLY A 318 21.64 -15.60 -4.32
C GLY A 318 21.39 -17.08 -4.64
N GLY A 319 20.64 -17.80 -3.79
CA GLY A 319 20.26 -19.20 -3.97
C GLY A 319 19.13 -19.44 -4.98
N ILE A 320 18.97 -18.55 -5.96
CA ILE A 320 17.97 -18.60 -7.03
C ILE A 320 18.69 -18.59 -8.38
N HIS A 321 18.44 -19.60 -9.20
CA HIS A 321 18.79 -19.58 -10.61
C HIS A 321 17.58 -19.09 -11.41
N PHE A 322 17.75 -17.97 -12.11
CA PHE A 322 16.75 -17.39 -13.00
C PHE A 322 17.02 -17.76 -14.45
N VAL A 323 15.97 -18.13 -15.18
CA VAL A 323 16.02 -18.44 -16.61
C VAL A 323 14.98 -17.58 -17.34
N MET A 324 15.44 -16.58 -18.09
CA MET A 324 14.59 -15.77 -18.97
C MET A 324 14.50 -16.47 -20.33
N LEU A 325 13.27 -16.73 -20.80
CA LEU A 325 12.98 -17.43 -22.06
C LEU A 325 12.27 -16.52 -23.05
N ALA A 326 12.63 -16.66 -24.32
CA ALA A 326 12.06 -15.91 -25.41
C ALA A 326 10.74 -16.54 -25.85
N SER A 327 9.66 -15.76 -25.77
CA SER A 327 8.37 -16.14 -26.37
C SER A 327 8.39 -15.94 -27.88
N TYR A 328 9.23 -15.02 -28.37
CA TYR A 328 9.27 -14.58 -29.77
C TYR A 328 10.58 -14.92 -30.49
N ALA A 329 11.28 -15.95 -30.03
CA ALA A 329 12.37 -16.62 -30.75
C ALA A 329 12.18 -18.15 -30.73
N ASP A 330 12.80 -18.86 -31.68
CA ASP A 330 12.61 -20.32 -31.89
C ASP A 330 12.81 -21.14 -30.60
N TYR A 331 11.68 -21.54 -30.01
CA TYR A 331 11.58 -22.37 -28.81
C TYR A 331 11.42 -23.88 -29.11
N SER A 332 11.48 -24.29 -30.38
CA SER A 332 11.34 -25.71 -30.75
C SER A 332 12.45 -26.57 -30.16
N ARG A 333 12.19 -27.87 -29.95
CA ARG A 333 13.19 -28.87 -29.54
C ARG A 333 14.38 -28.99 -30.51
N SER A 334 14.27 -28.42 -31.71
CA SER A 334 15.34 -28.26 -32.69
C SER A 334 16.10 -26.93 -32.60
N GLY A 335 15.53 -25.89 -32.00
CA GLY A 335 16.06 -24.53 -31.97
C GLY A 335 17.29 -24.34 -31.07
N GLU A 336 17.96 -23.19 -31.23
CA GLU A 336 19.11 -22.85 -30.37
C GLU A 336 18.67 -22.58 -28.92
N GLN A 337 17.49 -21.97 -28.71
CA GLN A 337 16.98 -21.66 -27.37
C GLN A 337 16.82 -22.94 -26.54
N PHE A 338 16.11 -23.95 -27.07
CA PHE A 338 15.91 -25.22 -26.37
C PHE A 338 17.24 -25.93 -26.10
N ARG A 339 18.15 -25.94 -27.08
CA ARG A 339 19.47 -26.57 -26.94
C ARG A 339 20.41 -25.79 -26.03
N TRP A 340 20.20 -24.50 -25.79
CA TRP A 340 20.85 -23.75 -24.70
C TRP A 340 20.20 -24.11 -23.36
N LEU A 341 18.88 -24.09 -23.26
CA LEU A 341 18.12 -24.39 -22.05
C LEU A 341 18.45 -25.79 -21.48
N GLU A 342 18.57 -26.82 -22.32
CA GLU A 342 19.05 -28.15 -21.93
C GLU A 342 20.46 -28.10 -21.30
N ARG A 343 21.37 -27.32 -21.88
CA ARG A 343 22.75 -27.15 -21.38
C ARG A 343 22.80 -26.32 -20.12
N ASP A 344 21.83 -25.44 -19.91
CA ASP A 344 21.77 -24.51 -18.79
C ASP A 344 21.22 -25.19 -17.54
N LEU A 345 20.02 -25.78 -17.65
CA LEU A 345 19.39 -26.57 -16.58
C LEU A 345 20.28 -27.74 -16.11
N ALA A 346 21.08 -28.33 -17.01
CA ALA A 346 22.02 -29.39 -16.67
C ALA A 346 23.22 -28.93 -15.81
N LYS A 347 23.47 -27.62 -15.67
CA LYS A 347 24.48 -27.05 -14.75
C LYS A 347 23.94 -26.81 -13.34
N VAL A 348 22.62 -26.70 -13.18
CA VAL A 348 21.99 -26.14 -11.97
C VAL A 348 22.10 -27.11 -10.78
N ASP A 349 23.07 -26.86 -9.90
CA ASP A 349 23.16 -27.57 -8.62
C ASP A 349 22.10 -27.02 -7.64
N ARG A 350 21.00 -27.76 -7.50
CA ARG A 350 19.88 -27.42 -6.59
C ARG A 350 20.22 -27.51 -5.09
N SER A 351 21.48 -27.77 -4.72
CA SER A 351 22.02 -27.56 -3.36
C SER A 351 22.73 -26.21 -3.19
N VAL A 352 23.13 -25.57 -4.30
CA VAL A 352 23.74 -24.24 -4.38
C VAL A 352 22.67 -23.17 -4.69
N THR A 353 21.86 -23.42 -5.73
CA THR A 353 20.66 -22.64 -6.07
C THR A 353 19.39 -23.49 -5.91
N PRO A 354 18.85 -23.64 -4.67
CA PRO A 354 17.63 -24.41 -4.45
C PRO A 354 16.44 -23.96 -5.30
N TRP A 355 16.30 -22.66 -5.53
CA TRP A 355 15.21 -22.11 -6.34
C TRP A 355 15.61 -22.08 -7.81
N LEU A 356 14.72 -22.61 -8.65
CA LEU A 356 14.81 -22.52 -10.10
C LEU A 356 13.53 -21.83 -10.58
N ILE A 357 13.66 -20.61 -11.10
CA ILE A 357 12.54 -19.76 -11.49
C ILE A 357 12.72 -19.35 -12.95
N ALA A 358 11.64 -19.42 -13.73
CA ALA A 358 11.65 -18.97 -15.12
C ALA A 358 10.78 -17.72 -15.30
N GLY A 359 11.16 -16.88 -16.28
CA GLY A 359 10.39 -15.73 -16.73
C GLY A 359 10.32 -15.68 -18.25
N TRP A 360 9.17 -15.31 -18.80
CA TRP A 360 8.99 -15.00 -20.23
C TRP A 360 7.74 -14.13 -20.41
N HIS A 361 7.38 -13.73 -21.62
CA HIS A 361 6.20 -12.89 -21.82
C HIS A 361 4.88 -13.68 -21.83
N ALA A 362 4.66 -14.59 -22.80
CA ALA A 362 3.34 -15.15 -23.08
C ALA A 362 2.88 -16.30 -22.13
N PRO A 363 1.75 -16.18 -21.39
CA PRO A 363 1.30 -17.16 -20.41
C PRO A 363 0.77 -18.47 -21.01
N TRP A 364 1.30 -19.59 -20.54
CA TRP A 364 0.85 -20.95 -20.91
C TRP A 364 -0.51 -21.34 -20.28
N TYR A 365 -0.85 -20.73 -19.14
CA TYR A 365 -1.96 -21.14 -18.27
C TYR A 365 -2.98 -20.03 -17.95
N THR A 366 -3.01 -18.95 -18.74
CA THR A 366 -4.08 -17.95 -18.67
C THR A 366 -5.46 -18.59 -18.87
N THR A 367 -6.45 -18.08 -18.15
CA THR A 367 -7.88 -18.42 -18.30
C THR A 367 -8.72 -17.24 -18.78
N TYR A 368 -8.10 -16.07 -18.94
CA TYR A 368 -8.67 -14.95 -19.69
C TYR A 368 -8.89 -15.30 -21.16
N LYS A 369 -9.82 -14.60 -21.80
CA LYS A 369 -10.12 -14.75 -23.23
C LYS A 369 -9.04 -14.12 -24.12
N ALA A 370 -8.39 -13.06 -23.63
CA ALA A 370 -7.20 -12.49 -24.25
C ALA A 370 -6.07 -13.53 -24.20
N HIS A 371 -5.44 -13.79 -25.34
CA HIS A 371 -4.28 -14.69 -25.50
C HIS A 371 -4.51 -16.12 -24.96
N TYR A 372 -5.78 -16.57 -24.94
CA TYR A 372 -6.16 -17.88 -24.41
C TYR A 372 -5.50 -19.03 -25.19
N ARG A 373 -4.53 -19.69 -24.57
CA ARG A 373 -3.74 -20.79 -25.17
C ARG A 373 -2.97 -20.37 -26.43
N GLU A 374 -2.53 -19.12 -26.47
CA GLU A 374 -1.77 -18.57 -27.60
C GLU A 374 -0.35 -19.16 -27.67
N ALA A 375 0.34 -19.22 -26.53
CA ALA A 375 1.67 -19.83 -26.37
C ALA A 375 1.64 -21.37 -26.13
N ASP A 376 0.55 -22.06 -26.46
CA ASP A 376 0.39 -23.51 -26.17
C ASP A 376 1.39 -24.38 -26.96
N CYS A 377 1.95 -23.87 -28.08
CA CYS A 377 3.09 -24.50 -28.77
C CYS A 377 4.39 -24.42 -27.96
N MET A 378 4.72 -23.25 -27.39
CA MET A 378 5.89 -23.07 -26.52
C MET A 378 5.81 -24.01 -25.30
N ARG A 379 4.62 -24.14 -24.71
CA ARG A 379 4.35 -25.10 -23.63
C ARG A 379 4.63 -26.54 -24.07
N VAL A 380 4.06 -26.99 -25.20
CA VAL A 380 4.25 -28.37 -25.70
C VAL A 380 5.73 -28.70 -25.95
N GLU A 381 6.50 -27.74 -26.48
CA GLU A 381 7.93 -27.94 -26.70
C GLU A 381 8.72 -27.97 -25.38
N MET A 382 8.53 -26.99 -24.48
CA MET A 382 9.43 -26.76 -23.32
C MET A 382 8.96 -27.30 -21.96
N GLU A 383 7.65 -27.46 -21.70
CA GLU A 383 7.13 -27.72 -20.35
C GLU A 383 7.69 -29.00 -19.72
N GLU A 384 7.86 -30.06 -20.52
CA GLU A 384 8.45 -31.34 -20.08
C GLU A 384 9.90 -31.18 -19.59
N LEU A 385 10.70 -30.33 -20.27
CA LEU A 385 12.09 -30.07 -19.91
C LEU A 385 12.17 -29.30 -18.58
N LEU A 386 11.37 -28.24 -18.44
CA LEU A 386 11.27 -27.43 -17.22
C LEU A 386 10.77 -28.26 -16.02
N TYR A 387 9.73 -29.07 -16.21
CA TYR A 387 9.19 -29.96 -15.19
C TYR A 387 10.21 -31.04 -14.77
N SER A 388 10.94 -31.62 -15.72
CA SER A 388 11.95 -32.66 -15.42
C SER A 388 13.14 -32.16 -14.58
N HIS A 389 13.46 -30.86 -14.67
CA HIS A 389 14.44 -30.20 -13.80
C HIS A 389 13.80 -29.55 -12.56
N GLY A 390 12.47 -29.59 -12.43
CA GLY A 390 11.69 -29.08 -11.31
C GLY A 390 11.82 -27.57 -11.11
N VAL A 391 11.45 -26.79 -12.13
CA VAL A 391 11.16 -25.36 -11.98
C VAL A 391 10.11 -25.16 -10.88
N ASP A 392 10.38 -24.26 -9.94
CA ASP A 392 9.51 -24.06 -8.77
C ASP A 392 8.38 -23.08 -9.06
N VAL A 393 8.66 -22.04 -9.85
CA VAL A 393 7.80 -20.89 -10.19
C VAL A 393 8.09 -20.41 -11.63
N VAL A 394 7.05 -19.95 -12.31
CA VAL A 394 7.10 -19.29 -13.62
C VAL A 394 6.39 -17.94 -13.52
N PHE A 395 7.01 -16.87 -14.02
CA PHE A 395 6.40 -15.55 -14.15
C PHE A 395 6.17 -15.16 -15.61
N THR A 396 5.02 -14.54 -15.90
CA THR A 396 4.64 -14.09 -17.26
C THR A 396 3.99 -12.70 -17.29
N GLY A 397 3.97 -12.09 -18.48
CA GLY A 397 3.27 -10.84 -18.80
C GLY A 397 2.03 -11.08 -19.68
N HIS A 398 1.91 -10.28 -20.75
CA HIS A 398 1.04 -10.37 -21.96
C HIS A 398 -0.46 -10.21 -21.72
N VAL A 399 -0.99 -10.92 -20.73
CA VAL A 399 -2.40 -10.82 -20.36
C VAL A 399 -2.53 -9.66 -19.39
N HIS A 400 -3.23 -8.61 -19.84
CA HIS A 400 -3.54 -7.39 -19.08
C HIS A 400 -4.51 -7.62 -17.89
N ALA A 401 -4.16 -8.53 -16.99
CA ALA A 401 -4.83 -8.83 -15.73
C ALA A 401 -3.93 -9.73 -14.87
N TYR A 402 -4.14 -9.74 -13.57
CA TYR A 402 -3.44 -10.63 -12.66
C TYR A 402 -4.03 -12.05 -12.68
N GLU A 403 -3.20 -13.08 -12.83
CA GLU A 403 -3.61 -14.47 -12.63
C GLU A 403 -2.50 -15.33 -12.01
N ARG A 404 -2.85 -16.15 -11.01
CA ARG A 404 -1.99 -17.18 -10.43
C ARG A 404 -2.62 -18.55 -10.53
N SER A 405 -1.84 -19.52 -10.98
CA SER A 405 -2.21 -20.93 -11.02
C SER A 405 -2.06 -21.62 -9.65
N ASN A 406 -2.75 -22.74 -9.49
CA ASN A 406 -2.30 -23.83 -8.63
C ASN A 406 -1.07 -24.51 -9.25
N ARG A 407 -0.33 -25.33 -8.50
CA ARG A 407 0.76 -26.13 -9.10
C ARG A 407 0.20 -27.05 -10.20
N VAL A 408 0.72 -26.91 -11.42
CA VAL A 408 0.17 -27.49 -12.64
C VAL A 408 1.28 -28.03 -13.54
N PHE A 409 1.00 -29.14 -14.22
CA PHE A 409 1.82 -29.69 -15.30
C PHE A 409 0.92 -30.32 -16.36
N ASN A 410 1.10 -29.94 -17.62
CA ASN A 410 0.30 -30.36 -18.79
C ASN A 410 -1.22 -30.34 -18.53
N TYR A 411 -1.73 -29.17 -18.13
CA TYR A 411 -3.13 -28.90 -17.71
C TYR A 411 -3.68 -29.78 -16.57
N THR A 412 -2.81 -30.52 -15.87
CA THR A 412 -3.15 -31.39 -14.75
C THR A 412 -2.62 -30.80 -13.45
N LEU A 413 -3.43 -30.79 -12.39
CA LEU A 413 -2.98 -30.40 -11.04
C LEU A 413 -1.94 -31.41 -10.54
N ASP A 414 -0.70 -30.95 -10.35
CA ASP A 414 0.45 -31.78 -9.96
C ASP A 414 1.21 -31.09 -8.82
N PRO A 415 1.42 -31.72 -7.65
CA PRO A 415 2.14 -31.10 -6.53
C PRO A 415 3.63 -30.83 -6.80
N CYS A 416 4.19 -31.34 -7.90
CA CYS A 416 5.54 -31.07 -8.37
C CYS A 416 5.57 -30.13 -9.60
N GLY A 417 4.43 -29.71 -10.13
CA GLY A 417 4.36 -28.69 -11.17
C GLY A 417 4.77 -27.31 -10.67
N PRO A 418 5.31 -26.42 -11.52
CA PRO A 418 5.54 -25.02 -11.17
C PRO A 418 4.24 -24.30 -10.78
N VAL A 419 4.36 -23.21 -10.03
CA VAL A 419 3.30 -22.19 -9.92
C VAL A 419 3.51 -21.20 -11.06
N HIS A 420 2.52 -21.04 -11.94
CA HIS A 420 2.53 -20.00 -12.99
C HIS A 420 1.82 -18.75 -12.47
N ILE A 421 2.40 -17.57 -12.72
CA ILE A 421 1.89 -16.28 -12.27
C ILE A 421 2.05 -15.27 -13.41
N SER A 422 0.94 -14.79 -13.99
CA SER A 422 0.95 -13.62 -14.88
C SER A 422 0.75 -12.34 -14.08
N VAL A 423 1.65 -11.39 -14.33
CA VAL A 423 1.62 -10.00 -13.87
C VAL A 423 1.78 -9.05 -15.07
N GLY A 424 1.07 -9.33 -16.16
CA GLY A 424 0.97 -8.45 -17.34
C GLY A 424 0.09 -7.23 -17.09
N ASP A 425 -0.08 -6.85 -15.84
CA ASP A 425 -0.98 -5.81 -15.36
C ASP A 425 -0.24 -4.51 -14.99
N GLY A 426 0.88 -4.23 -15.67
CA GLY A 426 1.77 -3.13 -15.35
C GLY A 426 1.22 -1.72 -15.59
N GLY A 427 0.10 -1.56 -16.32
CA GLY A 427 -0.61 -0.29 -16.46
C GLY A 427 -0.61 0.34 -17.85
N ASN A 428 -0.30 -0.39 -18.92
CA ASN A 428 -0.35 0.14 -20.28
C ASN A 428 -1.77 0.59 -20.72
N ARG A 429 -1.83 1.28 -21.87
CA ARG A 429 -3.05 1.94 -22.39
C ARG A 429 -4.09 1.02 -23.02
N GLU A 430 -3.73 -0.22 -23.37
CA GLU A 430 -4.68 -1.15 -23.98
C GLU A 430 -5.81 -1.50 -22.99
N LYS A 431 -6.83 -2.18 -23.52
CA LYS A 431 -7.91 -2.74 -22.70
C LYS A 431 -7.36 -3.74 -21.65
N MET A 432 -7.85 -3.60 -20.43
CA MET A 432 -7.76 -4.62 -19.37
C MET A 432 -8.40 -5.94 -19.86
N ALA A 433 -7.76 -7.08 -19.60
CA ALA A 433 -8.34 -8.40 -19.84
C ALA A 433 -9.43 -8.67 -18.79
N THR A 434 -10.70 -8.68 -19.23
CA THR A 434 -11.88 -8.73 -18.33
C THR A 434 -12.83 -9.90 -18.61
N GLY A 435 -12.87 -10.40 -19.85
CA GLY A 435 -13.64 -11.60 -20.20
C GLY A 435 -12.77 -12.86 -20.13
N HIS A 436 -13.37 -13.96 -19.69
CA HIS A 436 -12.71 -15.26 -19.50
C HIS A 436 -13.05 -16.22 -20.65
N ALA A 437 -12.17 -17.20 -20.90
CA ALA A 437 -12.44 -18.23 -21.90
C ALA A 437 -13.54 -19.22 -21.46
N ASP A 438 -13.75 -19.35 -20.14
CA ASP A 438 -14.81 -20.15 -19.52
C ASP A 438 -16.14 -19.43 -19.29
N ASP A 439 -16.25 -18.14 -19.62
CA ASP A 439 -17.52 -17.41 -19.58
C ASP A 439 -18.53 -17.97 -20.61
N ALA A 440 -19.83 -17.73 -20.39
CA ALA A 440 -20.90 -18.19 -21.29
C ALA A 440 -20.81 -17.52 -22.68
N GLY A 441 -20.23 -18.23 -23.66
CA GLY A 441 -19.88 -17.68 -24.98
C GLY A 441 -18.52 -16.97 -25.02
N GLY A 442 -17.73 -17.05 -23.95
CA GLY A 442 -16.36 -16.55 -23.85
C GLY A 442 -15.39 -17.32 -24.74
N CYS A 443 -15.47 -18.66 -24.73
CA CYS A 443 -14.55 -19.56 -25.44
C CYS A 443 -14.31 -19.18 -26.92
N PRO A 444 -13.06 -18.90 -27.34
CA PRO A 444 -12.73 -18.57 -28.73
C PRO A 444 -12.73 -19.80 -29.66
N ASP A 445 -12.66 -19.55 -30.97
CA ASP A 445 -12.39 -20.59 -31.97
C ASP A 445 -10.93 -21.07 -31.80
N PRO A 446 -10.64 -22.38 -31.68
CA PRO A 446 -9.28 -22.89 -31.63
C PRO A 446 -8.40 -22.42 -32.79
N ALA A 447 -8.97 -22.19 -33.97
CA ALA A 447 -8.24 -21.71 -35.15
C ALA A 447 -7.84 -20.22 -35.06
N SER A 448 -8.35 -19.47 -34.08
CA SER A 448 -8.05 -18.04 -33.88
C SER A 448 -7.23 -17.74 -32.62
N THR A 449 -6.62 -18.75 -31.98
CA THR A 449 -5.78 -18.56 -30.78
C THR A 449 -4.27 -18.61 -30.97
N PRO A 450 -3.66 -19.34 -31.93
CA PRO A 450 -2.20 -19.38 -32.03
C PRO A 450 -1.57 -18.03 -32.40
N ASP A 451 -0.40 -17.72 -31.82
CA ASP A 451 0.35 -16.51 -32.15
C ASP A 451 0.70 -16.45 -33.66
N PRO A 452 0.36 -15.34 -34.36
CA PRO A 452 0.65 -15.20 -35.78
C PRO A 452 2.11 -14.89 -36.11
N PHE A 453 2.92 -14.40 -35.17
CA PHE A 453 4.32 -14.02 -35.45
C PHE A 453 5.25 -15.25 -35.54
N MET A 454 5.22 -16.10 -34.51
CA MET A 454 5.98 -17.35 -34.46
C MET A 454 5.45 -18.35 -35.49
N GLY A 455 4.12 -18.41 -35.64
CA GLY A 455 3.44 -19.27 -36.60
C GLY A 455 3.52 -20.76 -36.27
N GLY A 456 2.48 -21.53 -36.61
CA GLY A 456 2.51 -22.95 -36.29
C GLY A 456 1.31 -23.78 -36.75
N VAL A 457 1.47 -25.09 -36.55
CA VAL A 457 0.34 -26.03 -36.50
C VAL A 457 -0.43 -25.76 -35.22
N LEU A 458 -1.75 -25.96 -35.21
CA LEU A 458 -2.58 -25.85 -34.01
C LEU A 458 -2.15 -26.86 -32.93
N CYS A 459 -1.26 -26.44 -32.02
CA CYS A 459 -0.87 -27.21 -30.83
C CYS A 459 -2.02 -27.29 -29.81
N ALA A 460 -2.86 -26.26 -29.78
CA ALA A 460 -3.99 -26.13 -28.87
C ALA A 460 -5.17 -27.04 -29.30
N ALA A 461 -5.08 -28.33 -28.99
CA ALA A 461 -6.19 -29.28 -29.16
C ALA A 461 -7.23 -29.17 -28.02
N ASN A 462 -8.46 -29.66 -28.27
CA ASN A 462 -9.46 -29.85 -27.21
C ASN A 462 -8.94 -30.78 -26.10
N PHE A 463 -9.33 -30.52 -24.86
CA PHE A 463 -8.97 -31.37 -23.72
C PHE A 463 -9.46 -32.80 -23.92
N THR A 464 -8.60 -33.79 -23.69
CA THR A 464 -8.93 -35.22 -23.86
C THR A 464 -9.36 -35.90 -22.55
N ALA A 465 -9.19 -35.20 -21.41
CA ALA A 465 -9.50 -35.68 -20.06
C ALA A 465 -9.94 -34.49 -19.15
N GLY A 466 -10.35 -34.81 -17.93
CA GLY A 466 -10.77 -33.81 -16.93
C GLY A 466 -12.16 -33.19 -17.20
N PRO A 467 -12.56 -32.17 -16.41
CA PRO A 467 -13.90 -31.55 -16.49
C PRO A 467 -14.23 -30.85 -17.83
N ALA A 468 -13.22 -30.60 -18.67
CA ALA A 468 -13.40 -30.03 -20.00
C ALA A 468 -13.24 -31.05 -21.15
N ALA A 469 -13.20 -32.36 -20.87
CA ALA A 469 -13.01 -33.40 -21.89
C ALA A 469 -13.97 -33.25 -23.10
N GLY A 470 -13.40 -33.22 -24.30
CA GLY A 470 -14.09 -32.97 -25.56
C GLY A 470 -14.23 -31.49 -25.96
N ARG A 471 -13.93 -30.55 -25.07
CA ARG A 471 -14.10 -29.09 -25.27
C ARG A 471 -12.75 -28.38 -25.38
N PHE A 472 -12.76 -27.17 -25.96
CA PHE A 472 -11.56 -26.31 -26.04
C PHE A 472 -11.34 -25.49 -24.77
N CYS A 473 -12.42 -25.09 -24.10
CA CYS A 473 -12.44 -24.36 -22.83
C CYS A 473 -13.26 -25.11 -21.78
N TRP A 474 -13.17 -24.64 -20.52
CA TRP A 474 -14.07 -25.04 -19.44
C TRP A 474 -15.39 -24.21 -19.51
N ASP A 475 -16.33 -24.48 -18.61
CA ASP A 475 -17.62 -23.78 -18.43
C ASP A 475 -17.75 -23.13 -17.03
N ARG A 476 -16.60 -22.96 -16.38
CA ARG A 476 -16.33 -22.37 -15.06
C ARG A 476 -14.82 -22.20 -14.93
N GLN A 477 -14.35 -21.36 -14.01
CA GLN A 477 -12.92 -21.14 -13.78
C GLN A 477 -12.19 -22.49 -13.62
N PRO A 478 -11.17 -22.78 -14.46
CA PRO A 478 -10.44 -24.04 -14.42
C PRO A 478 -9.80 -24.31 -13.05
N GLU A 479 -9.77 -25.58 -12.63
CA GLU A 479 -9.25 -25.97 -11.31
C GLU A 479 -7.72 -25.74 -11.17
N TYR A 480 -7.01 -25.52 -12.28
CA TYR A 480 -5.61 -25.09 -12.30
C TYR A 480 -5.43 -23.57 -12.08
N SER A 481 -6.46 -22.74 -12.22
CA SER A 481 -6.43 -21.32 -11.85
C SER A 481 -6.77 -21.20 -10.36
N ALA A 482 -5.89 -20.59 -9.56
CA ALA A 482 -6.11 -20.40 -8.14
C ALA A 482 -6.77 -19.04 -7.86
N TYR A 483 -6.31 -18.00 -8.55
CA TYR A 483 -6.75 -16.62 -8.36
C TYR A 483 -6.64 -15.86 -9.69
N ARG A 484 -7.66 -15.07 -10.06
CA ARG A 484 -7.59 -14.13 -11.18
C ARG A 484 -8.34 -12.83 -10.85
N GLU A 485 -7.74 -11.69 -11.18
CA GLU A 485 -8.28 -10.34 -10.94
C GLU A 485 -7.90 -9.36 -12.06
N SER A 486 -8.91 -8.72 -12.64
CA SER A 486 -8.75 -7.65 -13.63
C SER A 486 -8.49 -6.29 -12.96
N SER A 487 -7.26 -6.12 -12.49
CA SER A 487 -6.66 -4.93 -11.88
C SER A 487 -5.30 -4.66 -12.51
N PHE A 488 -4.79 -3.43 -12.38
CA PHE A 488 -3.37 -3.13 -12.54
C PHE A 488 -2.64 -3.31 -11.20
N GLY A 489 -1.35 -3.62 -11.23
CA GLY A 489 -0.60 -4.01 -10.03
C GLY A 489 0.85 -4.43 -10.30
N HIS A 490 1.51 -4.89 -9.24
CA HIS A 490 2.86 -5.49 -9.34
C HIS A 490 3.03 -6.66 -8.37
N GLY A 491 3.96 -7.55 -8.69
CA GLY A 491 4.38 -8.67 -7.85
C GLY A 491 5.59 -8.36 -6.96
N VAL A 492 5.64 -9.02 -5.80
CA VAL A 492 6.82 -9.08 -4.92
C VAL A 492 7.04 -10.52 -4.46
N LEU A 493 8.22 -11.07 -4.77
CA LEU A 493 8.69 -12.36 -4.28
C LEU A 493 9.73 -12.15 -3.16
N GLU A 494 9.44 -12.69 -1.97
CA GLU A 494 10.35 -12.71 -0.82
C GLU A 494 10.80 -14.15 -0.53
N VAL A 495 11.93 -14.60 -1.10
CA VAL A 495 12.46 -15.95 -0.86
C VAL A 495 13.09 -16.03 0.54
N LYS A 496 12.61 -16.96 1.38
CA LYS A 496 12.98 -17.03 2.81
C LYS A 496 14.08 -18.04 3.11
N ASN A 497 14.10 -19.16 2.39
CA ASN A 497 15.07 -20.25 2.52
C ASN A 497 14.98 -21.20 1.32
N ASP A 498 15.74 -22.28 1.34
CA ASP A 498 15.77 -23.37 0.35
C ASP A 498 14.42 -24.05 0.02
N THR A 499 13.36 -23.82 0.80
CA THR A 499 12.06 -24.51 0.67
C THR A 499 10.83 -23.59 0.66
N HIS A 500 10.94 -22.36 1.17
CA HIS A 500 9.83 -21.41 1.31
C HIS A 500 10.13 -20.06 0.65
N ALA A 501 9.23 -19.61 -0.21
CA ALA A 501 9.16 -18.24 -0.71
C ALA A 501 7.76 -17.69 -0.51
N LEU A 502 7.65 -16.42 -0.13
CA LEU A 502 6.36 -15.73 -0.02
C LEU A 502 6.15 -14.91 -1.29
N TRP A 503 5.08 -15.21 -2.02
CA TRP A 503 4.59 -14.35 -3.09
C TRP A 503 3.53 -13.39 -2.54
N ARG A 504 3.60 -12.14 -2.98
CA ARG A 504 2.52 -11.16 -2.89
C ARG A 504 2.31 -10.51 -4.24
N TRP A 505 1.06 -10.20 -4.56
CA TRP A 505 0.72 -9.26 -5.62
C TRP A 505 -0.10 -8.11 -5.03
N HIS A 506 0.16 -6.88 -5.49
CA HIS A 506 -0.38 -5.64 -4.95
C HIS A 506 -1.13 -4.88 -6.04
N ARG A 507 -2.45 -4.79 -5.91
CA ARG A 507 -3.31 -3.99 -6.80
C ARG A 507 -3.09 -2.48 -6.60
N ASN A 508 -3.05 -1.73 -7.68
CA ASN A 508 -2.75 -0.28 -7.67
C ASN A 508 -3.83 0.57 -7.00
N GLN A 509 -5.10 0.15 -6.98
CA GLN A 509 -6.18 0.94 -6.37
C GLN A 509 -6.27 0.82 -4.84
N ASP A 510 -5.52 -0.09 -4.21
CA ASP A 510 -5.48 -0.18 -2.74
C ASP A 510 -4.39 0.74 -2.17
N ARG A 511 -4.44 1.03 -0.86
CA ARG A 511 -3.35 1.76 -0.18
C ARG A 511 -2.07 0.93 -0.19
N TYR A 512 -0.91 1.59 -0.35
CA TYR A 512 0.44 1.03 -0.54
C TYR A 512 0.91 -0.17 0.31
N ASN A 513 0.26 -0.49 1.45
CA ASN A 513 0.59 -1.64 2.31
C ASN A 513 -0.40 -2.82 2.18
N ALA A 514 -1.47 -2.66 1.39
CA ALA A 514 -2.45 -3.71 1.14
C ALA A 514 -1.90 -4.77 0.19
N VAL A 515 -2.44 -5.99 0.28
CA VAL A 515 -2.04 -7.14 -0.52
C VAL A 515 -3.28 -7.65 -1.24
N GLY A 516 -3.17 -7.84 -2.55
CA GLY A 516 -4.27 -8.31 -3.39
C GLY A 516 -4.46 -9.82 -3.31
N ASP A 517 -3.34 -10.53 -3.44
CA ASP A 517 -3.22 -11.97 -3.26
C ASP A 517 -1.86 -12.30 -2.63
N GLU A 518 -1.81 -13.30 -1.74
CA GLU A 518 -0.55 -13.81 -1.19
C GLU A 518 -0.57 -15.32 -0.96
N VAL A 519 0.59 -15.95 -1.19
CA VAL A 519 0.77 -17.39 -1.02
C VAL A 519 2.22 -17.72 -0.64
N TYR A 520 2.39 -18.58 0.37
CA TYR A 520 3.64 -19.29 0.59
C TYR A 520 3.80 -20.39 -0.47
N ILE A 521 4.66 -20.11 -1.45
CA ILE A 521 5.14 -21.12 -2.39
C ILE A 521 6.14 -22.00 -1.62
N VAL A 522 5.76 -23.26 -1.40
CA VAL A 522 6.62 -24.26 -0.79
C VAL A 522 7.04 -25.27 -1.86
N ARG A 523 8.33 -25.62 -1.86
CA ARG A 523 8.93 -26.60 -2.78
C ARG A 523 9.39 -27.86 -2.02
N GLU A 524 9.15 -29.03 -2.61
CA GLU A 524 9.41 -30.33 -1.97
C GLU A 524 10.51 -31.13 -2.71
N PRO A 525 11.80 -30.74 -2.60
CA PRO A 525 12.88 -31.36 -3.38
C PRO A 525 12.97 -32.88 -3.21
N HIS A 526 12.76 -33.41 -1.99
CA HIS A 526 12.78 -34.85 -1.70
C HIS A 526 11.60 -35.65 -2.29
N LYS A 527 10.60 -34.98 -2.85
CA LYS A 527 9.43 -35.55 -3.54
C LYS A 527 9.61 -35.48 -5.05
N CYS A 528 10.00 -34.31 -5.56
CA CYS A 528 10.02 -34.00 -6.99
C CYS A 528 11.36 -34.32 -7.67
N LEU A 529 12.50 -34.03 -7.04
CA LEU A 529 13.85 -34.12 -7.64
C LEU A 529 14.55 -35.47 -7.37
N ARG A 530 13.82 -36.59 -7.37
CA ARG A 530 14.41 -37.89 -6.98
C ARG A 530 15.30 -38.49 -8.09
N PRO A 531 16.58 -38.81 -7.80
CA PRO A 531 17.45 -39.48 -8.76
C PRO A 531 16.90 -40.88 -9.07
N GLY A 532 16.53 -41.10 -10.33
CA GLY A 532 15.92 -42.34 -10.82
C GLY A 532 14.66 -42.16 -11.67
N ASN A 533 14.08 -40.95 -11.73
CA ASN A 533 12.88 -40.70 -12.55
C ASN A 533 13.17 -40.24 -13.99
N ASN A 534 14.42 -40.32 -14.46
CA ASN A 534 14.84 -40.00 -15.84
C ASN A 534 14.29 -41.06 -16.84
N LYS A 535 12.98 -40.99 -17.12
CA LYS A 535 12.28 -41.81 -18.13
C LYS A 535 12.52 -41.38 -19.58
N LEU A 536 13.65 -40.74 -19.85
CA LEU A 536 14.18 -40.51 -21.20
C LEU A 536 14.73 -41.81 -21.83
N THR A 537 13.94 -42.89 -21.76
CA THR A 537 14.19 -44.17 -22.44
C THR A 537 12.89 -44.87 -22.84
N ARG A 538 12.73 -45.07 -24.16
CA ARG A 538 11.82 -46.02 -24.83
C ARG A 538 10.31 -45.75 -24.74
N LEU A 539 9.82 -44.94 -25.68
CA LEU A 539 8.54 -45.22 -26.35
C LEU A 539 8.73 -45.21 -27.88
N SER A 540 9.20 -46.34 -28.41
CA SER A 540 9.10 -46.67 -29.83
C SER A 540 8.52 -48.07 -29.98
N SER A 541 7.79 -48.29 -31.09
CA SER A 541 6.99 -49.48 -31.42
C SER A 541 5.64 -49.67 -30.68
N SER A 542 4.76 -50.46 -31.30
CA SER A 542 3.29 -50.43 -31.14
C SER A 542 2.74 -51.58 -30.24
N PRO A 543 1.45 -51.57 -29.84
CA PRO A 543 0.95 -52.41 -28.75
C PRO A 543 0.59 -53.85 -29.14
N ARG A 544 0.83 -54.82 -28.23
CA ARG A 544 0.19 -56.16 -28.20
C ARG A 544 -0.02 -56.66 -26.75
N LEU A 545 -0.80 -57.75 -26.63
CA LEU A 545 -1.55 -58.15 -25.43
C LEU A 545 -0.74 -58.84 -24.31
N ALA A 546 -1.18 -58.57 -23.07
CA ALA A 546 -1.41 -59.48 -21.93
C ALA A 546 -0.41 -60.60 -21.55
N SER A 547 0.06 -60.58 -20.29
CA SER A 547 -0.08 -61.71 -19.33
C SER A 547 0.47 -61.34 -17.92
N SER A 548 0.21 -62.22 -16.95
CA SER A 548 0.79 -62.25 -15.58
C SER A 548 0.96 -63.74 -15.19
N PRO A 549 1.55 -64.15 -14.03
CA PRO A 549 2.11 -63.39 -12.89
C PRO A 549 3.50 -63.95 -12.44
N LEU A 550 3.80 -63.94 -11.13
CA LEU A 550 4.97 -64.50 -10.39
C LEU A 550 6.24 -63.62 -10.42
N VAL A 551 6.95 -63.23 -9.33
CA VAL A 551 7.29 -63.76 -7.98
C VAL A 551 8.69 -64.42 -7.92
N THR A 552 9.64 -63.82 -7.17
CA THR A 552 10.50 -64.41 -6.10
C THR A 552 11.58 -63.41 -5.63
N LEU A 553 12.03 -63.50 -4.36
CA LEU A 553 13.08 -62.68 -3.73
C LEU A 553 14.51 -63.25 -3.90
N VAL A 554 15.52 -62.36 -3.96
CA VAL A 554 16.89 -62.49 -3.38
C VAL A 554 17.34 -61.05 -3.05
N VAL A 555 17.75 -60.59 -1.85
CA VAL A 555 18.38 -61.12 -0.62
C VAL A 555 19.92 -61.15 -0.62
N SER A 556 20.51 -60.02 -0.25
CA SER A 556 21.64 -59.88 0.70
C SER A 556 21.54 -58.48 1.34
N GLN A 557 22.01 -58.17 2.55
CA GLN A 557 23.14 -58.73 3.30
C GLN A 557 22.77 -59.15 4.74
N GLU A 558 23.45 -60.17 5.27
CA GLU A 558 23.74 -60.29 6.71
C GLU A 558 25.03 -59.47 6.99
N SER A 559 25.36 -58.95 8.17
CA SER A 559 25.34 -59.50 9.54
C SER A 559 25.75 -58.35 10.50
N HIS A 560 25.64 -58.36 11.84
CA HIS A 560 25.00 -59.22 12.84
C HIS A 560 24.52 -58.33 14.01
N ARG A 561 23.66 -58.84 14.91
CA ARG A 561 23.23 -58.15 16.15
C ARG A 561 24.19 -58.40 17.32
N HIS A 562 24.09 -57.58 18.38
CA HIS A 562 23.94 -58.06 19.78
C HIS A 562 23.16 -57.02 20.65
N ARG A 563 22.66 -57.43 21.84
CA ARG A 563 21.76 -56.66 22.75
C ARG A 563 22.14 -56.83 24.24
N VAL A 564 22.16 -55.74 25.03
CA VAL A 564 21.96 -55.61 26.52
C VAL A 564 21.63 -54.12 26.79
N VAL A 565 20.59 -53.60 27.49
CA VAL A 565 19.35 -54.07 28.19
C VAL A 565 19.42 -54.27 29.73
N VAL A 566 18.39 -53.75 30.45
CA VAL A 566 17.94 -53.96 31.87
C VAL A 566 18.19 -52.84 32.92
N GLN A 567 17.09 -52.16 33.28
CA GLN A 567 16.55 -51.63 34.58
C GLN A 567 17.41 -51.05 35.76
N CYS A 568 16.93 -49.87 36.24
CA CYS A 568 16.62 -49.40 37.61
C CYS A 568 17.36 -49.90 38.89
N GLY A 569 17.72 -48.98 39.80
CA GLY A 569 18.08 -49.26 41.21
C GLY A 569 18.26 -48.01 42.10
N ASN A 570 17.86 -48.07 43.38
CA ASN A 570 17.71 -46.95 44.32
C ASN A 570 18.98 -46.55 45.16
N SER A 571 19.20 -45.23 45.33
CA SER A 571 19.61 -44.45 46.54
C SER A 571 20.55 -44.99 47.65
N VAL A 572 21.46 -44.13 48.18
CA VAL A 572 21.54 -43.63 49.62
C VAL A 572 22.91 -43.03 50.04
N SER A 573 22.87 -41.96 50.86
CA SER A 573 23.89 -41.42 51.82
C SER A 573 25.00 -40.44 51.36
N ALA A 574 25.42 -39.59 52.32
CA ALA A 574 26.38 -38.46 52.22
C ALA A 574 27.33 -38.45 53.45
N PRO A 575 28.18 -37.42 53.68
CA PRO A 575 27.79 -36.43 54.70
C PRO A 575 28.35 -34.97 54.61
N ARG A 576 27.57 -34.03 55.16
CA ARG A 576 27.89 -32.79 55.93
C ARG A 576 29.18 -31.96 55.66
N ILE A 577 28.99 -30.64 55.53
CA ILE A 577 29.50 -29.60 56.47
C ILE A 577 28.32 -28.66 56.85
N SER A 578 28.46 -27.81 57.88
CA SER A 578 27.40 -27.14 58.65
C SER A 578 26.99 -25.73 58.21
N GLU A 579 25.84 -25.28 58.75
CA GLU A 579 25.26 -23.94 58.65
C GLU A 579 26.06 -22.85 59.40
N THR A 580 25.92 -21.58 58.96
CA THR A 580 25.91 -20.41 59.87
C THR A 580 24.93 -19.35 59.38
N GLN A 581 24.18 -18.80 60.34
CA GLN A 581 23.05 -17.87 60.25
C GLN A 581 23.27 -16.59 59.44
N ALA A 582 22.18 -16.07 58.83
CA ALA A 582 21.89 -14.63 58.79
C ALA A 582 20.37 -14.38 58.67
N SER A 583 19.79 -13.67 59.63
CA SER A 583 18.42 -13.11 59.56
C SER A 583 18.18 -12.11 60.71
N PRO A 584 17.20 -11.21 60.58
CA PRO A 584 16.90 -10.34 59.45
C PRO A 584 17.34 -8.89 59.75
N ALA A 585 17.33 -8.01 58.75
CA ALA A 585 17.40 -6.56 58.96
C ALA A 585 16.59 -5.84 57.89
N GLU A 586 15.63 -5.01 58.32
CA GLU A 586 14.92 -4.09 57.44
C GLU A 586 15.87 -2.94 57.07
N SER A 587 15.94 -2.59 55.79
CA SER A 587 16.36 -1.25 55.36
C SER A 587 15.16 -0.58 54.71
N SER A 588 14.54 0.36 55.42
CA SER A 588 13.39 1.13 54.95
C SER A 588 13.77 2.09 53.83
N SER A 589 13.89 1.59 52.60
CA SER A 589 13.70 2.43 51.42
C SER A 589 12.23 2.85 51.41
N VAL A 590 11.97 4.15 51.53
CA VAL A 590 10.61 4.70 51.41
C VAL A 590 10.07 4.30 50.04
N ILE A 591 9.03 3.48 50.02
CA ILE A 591 8.24 3.26 48.82
C ILE A 591 7.55 4.59 48.54
N GLN A 592 8.10 5.38 47.61
CA GLN A 592 7.31 6.43 46.97
C GLN A 592 6.11 5.71 46.35
N SER A 593 4.91 6.15 46.69
CA SER A 593 3.67 5.58 46.16
C SER A 593 3.70 5.69 44.65
N ASP A 594 3.89 4.58 43.94
CA ASP A 594 4.08 4.65 42.49
C ASP A 594 2.80 5.22 41.83
N THR A 595 3.03 6.16 40.93
CA THR A 595 1.99 7.07 40.45
C THR A 595 1.55 6.73 39.02
N SER A 596 2.30 5.90 38.30
CA SER A 596 1.95 5.28 37.01
C SER A 596 1.89 3.74 37.12
N PRO A 597 0.80 3.18 37.70
CA PRO A 597 0.73 1.78 38.09
C PRO A 597 0.88 0.80 36.92
N LEU A 598 0.41 1.15 35.72
CA LEU A 598 0.53 0.29 34.55
C LEU A 598 1.92 0.36 33.94
N VAL A 599 2.56 1.54 33.93
CA VAL A 599 3.95 1.70 33.46
C VAL A 599 4.90 0.87 34.32
N HIS A 600 4.78 0.98 35.66
CA HIS A 600 5.60 0.20 36.59
C HIS A 600 5.32 -1.31 36.48
N ALA A 601 4.06 -1.73 36.36
CA ALA A 601 3.71 -3.14 36.15
C ALA A 601 4.28 -3.70 34.85
N LEU A 602 4.23 -2.92 33.76
CA LEU A 602 4.79 -3.30 32.46
C LEU A 602 6.31 -3.42 32.53
N GLN A 603 7.01 -2.45 33.12
CA GLN A 603 8.46 -2.49 33.33
C GLN A 603 8.90 -3.65 34.22
N SER A 604 8.18 -3.89 35.33
CA SER A 604 8.43 -5.01 36.24
C SER A 604 8.29 -6.34 35.50
N THR A 605 7.16 -6.57 34.82
CA THR A 605 6.88 -7.79 34.07
C THR A 605 7.86 -8.01 32.91
N ALA A 606 8.25 -6.92 32.22
CA ALA A 606 9.27 -6.89 31.18
C ALA A 606 10.69 -7.25 31.69
N SER A 607 10.99 -6.97 32.97
CA SER A 607 12.28 -7.31 33.58
C SER A 607 12.45 -8.78 34.01
N GLN A 608 11.35 -9.54 34.14
CA GLN A 608 11.39 -10.93 34.60
C GLN A 608 12.01 -11.88 33.56
N ASP A 609 12.97 -12.71 33.97
CA ASP A 609 13.50 -13.80 33.14
C ASP A 609 12.56 -15.02 33.17
N VAL A 610 11.51 -14.96 32.35
CA VAL A 610 10.48 -15.99 32.22
C VAL A 610 10.53 -16.72 30.88
N SER A 611 10.26 -18.03 30.92
CA SER A 611 10.13 -18.87 29.72
C SER A 611 8.74 -18.70 29.10
N CYS A 612 8.62 -17.74 28.17
CA CYS A 612 7.35 -17.40 27.53
C CYS A 612 6.90 -18.44 26.50
N PHE A 613 5.70 -18.98 26.71
CA PHE A 613 4.95 -19.84 25.79
C PHE A 613 3.58 -19.21 25.44
N HIS A 614 3.57 -17.89 25.26
CA HIS A 614 2.40 -17.07 24.94
C HIS A 614 2.72 -16.09 23.80
N PHE A 615 1.69 -15.52 23.18
CA PHE A 615 1.80 -14.41 22.22
C PHE A 615 2.32 -13.12 22.90
N PRO A 616 2.79 -12.10 22.16
CA PRO A 616 2.99 -12.02 20.70
C PRO A 616 4.19 -12.82 20.17
N GLY A 617 4.14 -13.17 18.87
CA GLY A 617 5.05 -14.11 18.22
C GLY A 617 6.54 -13.72 18.20
N HIS A 618 6.88 -12.44 18.37
CA HIS A 618 8.28 -12.00 18.50
C HIS A 618 8.92 -12.41 19.83
N ASN A 619 8.17 -13.02 20.76
CA ASN A 619 8.64 -13.63 22.01
C ASN A 619 9.60 -12.71 22.79
N ARG A 620 9.06 -11.58 23.27
CA ARG A 620 9.80 -10.56 24.03
C ARG A 620 11.05 -10.01 23.32
N GLY A 621 11.02 -9.99 21.99
CA GLY A 621 12.08 -9.46 21.12
C GLY A 621 13.03 -10.52 20.56
N LYS A 622 12.98 -11.77 21.06
CA LYS A 622 13.87 -12.87 20.64
C LYS A 622 13.70 -13.26 19.16
N ALA A 623 12.54 -12.96 18.57
CA ALA A 623 12.23 -13.15 17.16
C ALA A 623 11.69 -11.86 16.49
N ALA A 624 12.06 -10.69 17.00
CA ALA A 624 11.68 -9.42 16.38
C ALA A 624 12.47 -9.16 15.08
N PRO A 625 11.85 -8.57 14.02
CA PRO A 625 12.55 -8.19 12.80
C PRO A 625 13.72 -7.23 13.08
N SER A 626 14.89 -7.53 12.52
CA SER A 626 16.12 -6.79 12.83
C SER A 626 16.14 -5.36 12.29
N SER A 627 15.41 -5.09 11.19
CA SER A 627 15.18 -3.75 10.64
C SER A 627 14.39 -2.87 11.61
N LEU A 628 13.20 -3.34 12.04
CA LEU A 628 12.38 -2.60 13.00
C LEU A 628 13.04 -2.49 14.38
N SER A 629 13.74 -3.54 14.84
CA SER A 629 14.50 -3.52 16.10
C SER A 629 15.66 -2.50 16.13
N LYS A 630 16.20 -2.12 14.95
CA LYS A 630 17.17 -1.02 14.83
C LYS A 630 16.49 0.37 14.85
N LEU A 631 15.25 0.46 14.37
CA LEU A 631 14.49 1.71 14.26
C LEU A 631 13.87 2.14 15.60
N ILE A 632 13.11 1.26 16.26
CA ILE A 632 12.40 1.56 17.51
C ILE A 632 13.10 1.02 18.76
N GLY A 633 14.24 0.33 18.58
CA GLY A 633 14.98 -0.35 19.62
C GLY A 633 14.36 -1.70 20.05
N PRO A 634 15.17 -2.65 20.54
CA PRO A 634 14.66 -3.95 21.01
C PRO A 634 13.78 -3.84 22.26
N GLY A 635 13.89 -2.73 23.01
CA GLY A 635 13.10 -2.47 24.21
C GLY A 635 11.59 -2.37 23.95
N ALA A 636 11.15 -1.92 22.78
CA ALA A 636 9.73 -1.88 22.44
C ALA A 636 9.11 -3.30 22.46
N PHE A 637 9.78 -4.26 21.81
CA PHE A 637 9.38 -5.67 21.75
C PHE A 637 9.49 -6.43 23.08
N LEU A 638 10.11 -5.86 24.10
CA LEU A 638 10.16 -6.42 25.46
C LEU A 638 8.96 -5.98 26.32
N HIS A 639 8.40 -4.81 26.01
CA HIS A 639 7.22 -4.24 26.67
C HIS A 639 5.91 -4.50 25.90
N ASP A 640 5.98 -4.94 24.63
CA ASP A 640 4.80 -5.49 23.93
C ASP A 640 4.50 -6.90 24.46
N LEU A 641 3.57 -6.94 25.41
CA LEU A 641 3.14 -8.10 26.19
C LEU A 641 1.61 -8.26 26.07
N PRO A 642 1.06 -9.47 26.22
CA PRO A 642 -0.39 -9.69 26.17
C PRO A 642 -1.04 -9.38 27.54
N GLU A 643 -2.34 -9.66 27.64
CA GLU A 643 -3.12 -9.74 28.89
C GLU A 643 -2.54 -10.81 29.85
N LEU A 644 -1.50 -10.42 30.59
CA LEU A 644 -0.89 -11.22 31.67
C LEU A 644 -1.56 -10.90 33.01
N PRO A 645 -1.62 -11.84 33.98
CA PRO A 645 -2.25 -11.61 35.29
C PRO A 645 -1.70 -10.40 36.06
N GLU A 646 -0.43 -10.06 35.84
CA GLU A 646 0.26 -8.91 36.44
C GLU A 646 -0.09 -7.57 35.78
N LEU A 647 -0.67 -7.58 34.58
CA LEU A 647 -0.92 -6.41 33.72
C LEU A 647 -2.40 -6.01 33.61
N ASP A 648 -3.32 -6.81 34.17
CA ASP A 648 -4.78 -6.59 34.18
C ASP A 648 -5.46 -6.74 32.80
N ASP A 649 -6.78 -6.97 32.80
CA ASP A 649 -7.63 -7.14 31.59
C ASP A 649 -8.28 -5.78 31.24
N LEU A 650 -8.23 -5.33 29.98
CA LEU A 650 -8.80 -4.03 29.58
C LEU A 650 -10.34 -3.99 29.65
N PHE A 651 -11.00 -5.12 29.45
CA PHE A 651 -12.46 -5.26 29.44
C PHE A 651 -13.01 -5.76 30.78
N SER A 652 -12.18 -6.41 31.59
CA SER A 652 -12.46 -6.73 33.00
C SER A 652 -11.37 -6.20 33.95
N PRO A 653 -11.15 -4.87 34.02
CA PRO A 653 -10.07 -4.29 34.80
C PRO A 653 -10.35 -4.41 36.31
N ASN A 654 -9.47 -5.10 37.02
CA ASN A 654 -9.53 -5.39 38.45
C ASN A 654 -8.26 -4.96 39.21
N GLY A 655 -7.20 -4.55 38.50
CA GLY A 655 -5.86 -4.28 39.02
C GLY A 655 -5.27 -2.97 38.48
N VAL A 656 -4.17 -3.05 37.73
CA VAL A 656 -3.36 -1.87 37.35
C VAL A 656 -4.00 -1.02 36.25
N ILE A 657 -4.81 -1.59 35.36
CA ILE A 657 -5.62 -0.81 34.41
C ILE A 657 -6.76 -0.11 35.17
N LEU A 658 -7.39 -0.80 36.13
CA LEU A 658 -8.43 -0.19 36.97
C LEU A 658 -7.91 1.01 37.79
N ASP A 659 -6.70 0.91 38.35
CA ASP A 659 -6.06 1.98 39.11
C ASP A 659 -5.68 3.17 38.18
N ALA A 660 -5.08 2.89 37.02
CA ALA A 660 -4.78 3.90 36.00
C ALA A 660 -6.04 4.66 35.54
N GLN A 661 -7.14 3.94 35.27
CA GLN A 661 -8.43 4.51 34.86
C GLN A 661 -9.10 5.32 35.97
N LYS A 662 -9.04 4.89 37.24
CA LYS A 662 -9.54 5.67 38.39
C LYS A 662 -8.79 6.98 38.56
N ARG A 663 -7.46 6.93 38.54
CA ARG A 663 -6.61 8.13 38.63
C ARG A 663 -6.82 9.07 37.44
N ALA A 664 -7.18 8.55 36.26
CA ALA A 664 -7.57 9.38 35.12
C ALA A 664 -8.92 10.07 35.39
N SER A 665 -9.90 9.34 35.92
CA SER A 665 -11.19 9.89 36.35
C SER A 665 -11.03 11.03 37.37
N GLU A 666 -10.19 10.82 38.38
CA GLU A 666 -9.87 11.83 39.41
C GLU A 666 -9.18 13.08 38.82
N LEU A 667 -8.24 12.89 37.89
CA LEU A 667 -7.49 13.98 37.26
C LEU A 667 -8.33 14.82 36.29
N PHE A 668 -9.12 14.15 35.44
CA PHE A 668 -9.97 14.76 34.42
C PHE A 668 -11.37 15.16 34.94
N GLY A 669 -11.65 14.93 36.24
CA GLY A 669 -12.89 15.37 36.90
C GLY A 669 -14.15 14.60 36.51
N SER A 670 -14.03 13.34 36.09
CA SER A 670 -15.13 12.51 35.60
C SER A 670 -15.54 11.40 36.59
N SER A 671 -16.79 10.91 36.53
CA SER A 671 -17.26 9.83 37.41
C SER A 671 -16.72 8.45 37.01
N LYS A 672 -16.43 8.26 35.71
CA LYS A 672 -15.63 7.14 35.20
C LYS A 672 -14.79 7.59 33.99
N THR A 673 -13.66 6.92 33.77
CA THR A 673 -12.83 7.02 32.57
C THR A 673 -12.50 5.62 32.05
N TRP A 674 -12.45 5.46 30.72
CA TRP A 674 -11.97 4.26 30.04
C TRP A 674 -10.76 4.63 29.17
N PHE A 675 -9.77 3.75 29.10
CA PHE A 675 -8.62 3.89 28.20
C PHE A 675 -8.95 3.27 26.84
N LEU A 676 -8.64 3.99 25.76
CA LEU A 676 -8.93 3.60 24.39
C LEU A 676 -7.67 3.35 23.58
N VAL A 677 -7.61 2.18 22.92
CA VAL A 677 -6.50 1.76 22.04
C VAL A 677 -6.90 1.71 20.55
N ASN A 678 -8.15 2.04 20.23
CA ASN A 678 -8.67 2.17 18.86
C ASN A 678 -9.05 3.63 18.53
N GLY A 679 -8.45 4.59 19.23
CA GLY A 679 -8.64 6.04 19.07
C GLY A 679 -10.02 6.56 19.47
N THR A 680 -10.17 7.89 19.43
CA THR A 680 -11.42 8.61 19.70
C THR A 680 -12.59 8.09 18.86
N THR A 681 -12.30 7.58 17.65
CA THR A 681 -13.25 6.89 16.77
C THR A 681 -14.06 5.80 17.50
N CYS A 682 -13.40 4.89 18.22
CA CYS A 682 -14.12 3.82 18.93
C CYS A 682 -14.90 4.33 20.15
N GLY A 683 -14.43 5.41 20.79
CA GLY A 683 -15.14 6.07 21.88
C GLY A 683 -16.42 6.75 21.40
N ILE A 684 -16.37 7.50 20.30
CA ILE A 684 -17.54 8.13 19.69
C ILE A 684 -18.57 7.08 19.22
N GLN A 685 -18.10 6.00 18.60
CA GLN A 685 -18.95 4.86 18.24
C GLN A 685 -19.62 4.24 19.48
N ALA A 686 -18.86 3.99 20.55
CA ALA A 686 -19.39 3.42 21.80
C ALA A 686 -20.39 4.34 22.51
N SER A 687 -20.13 5.65 22.56
CA SER A 687 -21.03 6.65 23.14
C SER A 687 -22.39 6.63 22.45
N VAL A 688 -22.42 6.75 21.12
CA VAL A 688 -23.67 6.76 20.33
C VAL A 688 -24.41 5.42 20.41
N MET A 689 -23.69 4.29 20.41
CA MET A 689 -24.29 2.95 20.58
C MET A 689 -24.84 2.70 22.01
N ALA A 690 -24.31 3.38 23.02
CA ALA A 690 -24.80 3.28 24.40
C ALA A 690 -26.05 4.15 24.63
N THR A 691 -26.11 5.35 24.03
CA THR A 691 -27.25 6.29 24.15
C THR A 691 -28.43 5.90 23.25
N CYS A 692 -28.18 5.68 21.96
CA CYS A 692 -29.21 5.58 20.94
C CYS A 692 -29.58 4.13 20.59
N SER A 693 -30.88 3.86 20.46
CA SER A 693 -31.40 2.63 19.88
C SER A 693 -31.61 2.79 18.37
N PRO A 694 -31.73 1.70 17.58
CA PRO A 694 -32.10 1.79 16.17
C PRO A 694 -33.43 2.55 15.99
N GLY A 695 -33.43 3.63 15.21
CA GLY A 695 -34.59 4.52 15.02
C GLY A 695 -34.72 5.68 16.03
N ASP A 696 -33.88 5.75 17.07
CA ASP A 696 -33.74 6.98 17.87
C ASP A 696 -33.03 8.05 17.04
N TYR A 697 -33.41 9.32 17.19
CA TYR A 697 -32.74 10.43 16.51
C TYR A 697 -31.53 10.94 17.31
N LEU A 698 -30.41 11.14 16.64
CA LEU A 698 -29.22 11.81 17.17
C LEU A 698 -29.12 13.20 16.55
N ILE A 699 -29.20 14.25 17.37
CA ILE A 699 -28.94 15.62 16.91
C ILE A 699 -27.42 15.81 16.82
N VAL A 700 -26.92 16.32 15.70
CA VAL A 700 -25.48 16.29 15.36
C VAL A 700 -25.09 17.49 14.46
N PRO A 701 -23.94 18.16 14.67
CA PRO A 701 -23.49 19.22 13.77
C PRO A 701 -23.06 18.66 12.40
N ARG A 702 -23.31 19.39 11.32
CA ARG A 702 -22.96 18.95 9.97
C ARG A 702 -21.45 18.75 9.78
N ASN A 703 -20.61 19.56 10.44
CA ASN A 703 -19.14 19.43 10.41
C ASN A 703 -18.57 18.32 11.31
N CYS A 704 -19.38 17.32 11.70
CA CYS A 704 -18.93 16.19 12.52
C CYS A 704 -17.88 15.32 11.82
N HIS A 705 -17.00 14.70 12.60
CA HIS A 705 -15.96 13.80 12.10
C HIS A 705 -16.55 12.46 11.60
N ILE A 706 -15.88 11.82 10.64
CA ILE A 706 -16.29 10.55 10.00
C ILE A 706 -16.62 9.41 10.99
N SER A 707 -16.05 9.43 12.20
CA SER A 707 -16.40 8.50 13.27
C SER A 707 -17.89 8.54 13.64
N VAL A 708 -18.51 9.72 13.67
CA VAL A 708 -19.93 9.90 13.97
C VAL A 708 -20.80 9.23 12.90
N ILE A 709 -20.42 9.34 11.63
CA ILE A 709 -21.15 8.70 10.53
C ILE A 709 -21.06 7.17 10.62
N SER A 710 -19.88 6.62 10.94
CA SER A 710 -19.75 5.19 11.22
C SER A 710 -20.57 4.76 12.46
N ALA A 711 -20.72 5.63 13.46
CA ALA A 711 -21.54 5.38 14.65
C ALA A 711 -23.05 5.35 14.32
N LEU A 712 -23.52 6.22 13.42
CA LEU A 712 -24.89 6.18 12.88
C LEU A 712 -25.16 4.86 12.15
N VAL A 713 -24.22 4.39 11.31
CA VAL A 713 -24.30 3.08 10.63
C VAL A 713 -24.41 1.94 11.65
N LEU A 714 -23.51 1.90 12.65
CA LEU A 714 -23.43 0.83 13.66
C LEU A 714 -24.64 0.79 14.60
N SER A 715 -25.07 1.95 15.12
CA SER A 715 -26.23 2.07 16.03
C SER A 715 -27.57 1.95 15.31
N GLY A 716 -27.69 2.46 14.08
CA GLY A 716 -28.97 2.68 13.42
C GLY A 716 -29.74 3.88 13.95
N ALA A 717 -29.07 4.81 14.65
CA ALA A 717 -29.62 6.12 14.97
C ALA A 717 -29.81 6.96 13.70
N ILE A 718 -30.81 7.84 13.72
CA ILE A 718 -31.17 8.71 12.58
C ILE A 718 -30.57 10.11 12.82
N PRO A 719 -29.76 10.66 11.90
CA PRO A 719 -29.20 12.00 12.09
C PRO A 719 -30.28 13.09 11.95
N LYS A 720 -30.26 14.05 12.88
CA LYS A 720 -30.85 15.38 12.72
C LYS A 720 -29.69 16.37 12.66
N TYR A 721 -29.32 16.78 11.45
CA TYR A 721 -28.21 17.72 11.26
C TYR A 721 -28.59 19.13 11.73
N ILE A 722 -27.65 19.78 12.41
CA ILE A 722 -27.60 21.23 12.62
C ILE A 722 -26.47 21.79 11.76
N ILE A 723 -26.73 22.84 10.98
CA ILE A 723 -25.67 23.56 10.25
C ILE A 723 -24.94 24.48 11.26
N PRO A 724 -23.63 24.32 11.49
CA PRO A 724 -22.86 25.25 12.32
C PRO A 724 -22.80 26.64 11.68
N GLU A 725 -22.49 27.68 12.45
CA GLU A 725 -22.21 28.98 11.85
C GLU A 725 -20.93 28.91 10.99
N TYR A 726 -20.98 29.42 9.75
CA TYR A 726 -19.84 29.43 8.84
C TYR A 726 -19.36 30.87 8.55
N ASN A 727 -18.09 31.15 8.85
CA ASN A 727 -17.43 32.38 8.45
C ASN A 727 -16.79 32.20 7.06
N SER A 728 -17.46 32.74 6.05
CA SER A 728 -17.00 32.73 4.65
C SER A 728 -15.76 33.59 4.39
N GLY A 729 -15.44 34.56 5.25
CA GLY A 729 -14.19 35.33 5.18
C GLY A 729 -12.96 34.44 5.46
N TRP A 730 -13.08 33.53 6.44
CA TRP A 730 -12.03 32.63 6.90
C TRP A 730 -12.03 31.23 6.27
N ASP A 731 -13.14 30.84 5.63
CA ASP A 731 -13.42 29.45 5.19
C ASP A 731 -13.48 28.48 6.39
N ILE A 732 -14.16 28.89 7.48
CA ILE A 732 -14.18 28.16 8.76
C ILE A 732 -15.60 28.07 9.32
N ALA A 733 -16.03 26.83 9.61
CA ALA A 733 -17.21 26.55 10.43
C ALA A 733 -16.86 26.62 11.93
N GLY A 734 -17.65 27.37 12.69
CA GLY A 734 -17.64 27.45 14.14
C GLY A 734 -18.39 26.28 14.80
N GLY A 735 -18.84 26.51 16.04
CA GLY A 735 -19.64 25.54 16.79
C GLY A 735 -21.14 25.60 16.47
N ILE A 736 -21.93 24.85 17.25
CA ILE A 736 -23.39 24.97 17.31
C ILE A 736 -23.83 25.65 18.61
N THR A 737 -25.02 26.27 18.59
CA THR A 737 -25.56 27.05 19.71
C THR A 737 -26.67 26.32 20.47
N PRO A 738 -26.94 26.69 21.74
CA PRO A 738 -28.07 26.14 22.50
C PRO A 738 -29.44 26.36 21.83
N LEU A 739 -29.62 27.47 21.11
CA LEU A 739 -30.85 27.80 20.40
C LEU A 739 -31.15 26.80 19.27
N GLN A 740 -30.16 26.54 18.41
CA GLN A 740 -30.28 25.56 17.33
C GLN A 740 -30.59 24.15 17.84
N VAL A 741 -30.03 23.77 19.01
CA VAL A 741 -30.38 22.50 19.66
C VAL A 741 -31.81 22.52 20.19
N GLU A 742 -32.26 23.62 20.82
CA GLU A 742 -33.65 23.71 21.30
C GLU A 742 -34.67 23.67 20.16
N GLU A 743 -34.36 24.29 19.02
CA GLU A 743 -35.17 24.25 17.79
C GLU A 743 -35.21 22.83 17.19
N ALA A 744 -34.05 22.20 17.00
CA ALA A 744 -33.96 20.83 16.50
C ALA A 744 -34.63 19.79 17.41
N VAL A 745 -34.64 20.02 18.74
CA VAL A 745 -35.41 19.20 19.69
C VAL A 745 -36.91 19.44 19.55
N LYS A 746 -37.38 20.70 19.50
CA LYS A 746 -38.80 21.03 19.34
C LYS A 746 -39.42 20.43 18.08
N GLU A 747 -38.73 20.55 16.94
CA GLU A 747 -39.20 19.96 15.68
C GLU A 747 -39.38 18.44 15.78
N LEU A 748 -38.45 17.75 16.45
CA LEU A 748 -38.54 16.30 16.68
C LEU A 748 -39.63 15.94 17.71
N GLU A 749 -39.82 16.76 18.75
CA GLU A 749 -40.91 16.62 19.73
C GLU A 749 -42.30 16.77 19.06
N GLU A 750 -42.45 17.74 18.15
CA GLU A 750 -43.69 17.99 17.39
C GLU A 750 -44.00 16.90 16.35
N ASP A 751 -42.97 16.39 15.66
CA ASP A 751 -43.08 15.23 14.75
C ASP A 751 -43.25 13.88 15.48
N GLY A 752 -43.31 13.88 16.82
CA GLY A 752 -43.47 12.68 17.66
C GLY A 752 -42.27 11.73 17.62
N LYS A 753 -41.06 12.24 17.32
CA LYS A 753 -39.81 11.48 17.23
C LYS A 753 -39.13 11.42 18.60
N ARG A 754 -38.45 10.31 18.85
CA ARG A 754 -37.64 10.13 20.07
C ARG A 754 -36.21 10.60 19.82
N VAL A 755 -35.80 11.66 20.52
CA VAL A 755 -34.38 12.06 20.58
C VAL A 755 -33.65 11.08 21.52
N GLY A 756 -32.61 10.41 21.01
CA GLY A 756 -31.74 9.51 21.79
C GLY A 756 -30.52 10.18 22.40
N GLY A 757 -30.14 11.36 21.90
CA GLY A 757 -29.04 12.16 22.40
C GLY A 757 -28.72 13.36 21.50
N VAL A 758 -27.81 14.22 21.98
CA VAL A 758 -27.18 15.28 21.19
C VAL A 758 -25.67 15.03 21.18
N LEU A 759 -25.04 15.09 20.01
CA LEU A 759 -23.59 15.07 19.86
C LEU A 759 -23.09 16.47 19.47
N VAL A 760 -22.05 16.97 20.14
CA VAL A 760 -21.43 18.27 19.89
C VAL A 760 -19.93 18.06 19.57
N THR A 761 -19.39 18.75 18.57
CA THR A 761 -17.93 18.84 18.39
C THR A 761 -17.44 20.11 19.07
N SER A 762 -16.65 19.99 20.13
CA SER A 762 -16.16 21.14 20.90
C SER A 762 -14.85 20.79 21.63
N PRO A 763 -13.73 21.46 21.35
CA PRO A 763 -13.57 22.53 20.35
C PRO A 763 -13.67 22.00 18.91
N THR A 764 -13.93 22.89 17.95
CA THR A 764 -13.68 22.60 16.53
C THR A 764 -12.18 22.44 16.28
N TYR A 765 -11.80 21.96 15.10
CA TYR A 765 -10.39 21.81 14.70
C TYR A 765 -9.59 23.13 14.83
N HIS A 766 -10.27 24.27 14.58
CA HIS A 766 -9.73 25.63 14.69
C HIS A 766 -9.80 26.22 16.13
N GLY A 767 -10.23 25.44 17.11
CA GLY A 767 -10.27 25.82 18.52
C GLY A 767 -11.57 26.44 19.02
N VAL A 768 -12.55 26.71 18.16
CA VAL A 768 -13.81 27.38 18.56
C VAL A 768 -14.64 26.46 19.45
N CYS A 769 -15.04 26.93 20.63
CA CYS A 769 -15.82 26.14 21.59
C CYS A 769 -17.31 26.43 21.50
N SER A 770 -18.15 25.39 21.57
CA SER A 770 -19.60 25.55 21.75
C SER A 770 -19.94 25.84 23.22
N ASN A 771 -21.08 26.50 23.46
CA ASN A 771 -21.67 26.63 24.79
C ASN A 771 -22.35 25.31 25.21
N VAL A 772 -21.54 24.33 25.64
CA VAL A 772 -22.00 23.00 26.05
C VAL A 772 -22.91 23.10 27.27
N GLN A 773 -22.61 23.97 28.24
CA GLN A 773 -23.45 24.16 29.42
C GLN A 773 -24.88 24.63 29.06
N GLY A 774 -25.02 25.52 28.07
CA GLY A 774 -26.32 25.93 27.53
C GLY A 774 -27.05 24.80 26.80
N ILE A 775 -26.33 23.99 26.02
CA ILE A 775 -26.89 22.80 25.35
C ILE A 775 -27.36 21.76 26.38
N VAL A 776 -26.57 21.48 27.41
CA VAL A 776 -26.94 20.63 28.56
C VAL A 776 -28.20 21.15 29.26
N SER A 777 -28.28 22.47 29.47
CA SER A 777 -29.46 23.12 30.07
C SER A 777 -30.75 22.98 29.25
N VAL A 778 -30.64 22.78 27.93
CA VAL A 778 -31.76 22.48 27.02
C VAL A 778 -32.14 20.99 27.04
N CYS A 779 -31.15 20.10 27.14
CA CYS A 779 -31.30 18.66 26.95
C CYS A 779 -31.68 17.89 28.23
N HIS A 780 -31.00 18.16 29.34
CA HIS A 780 -31.19 17.43 30.60
C HIS A 780 -32.62 17.52 31.18
N PRO A 781 -33.35 18.66 31.12
CA PRO A 781 -34.76 18.72 31.56
C PRO A 781 -35.71 17.79 30.79
N ARG A 782 -35.30 17.31 29.61
CA ARG A 782 -36.03 16.35 28.76
C ARG A 782 -35.51 14.92 28.90
N GLY A 783 -34.46 14.69 29.70
CA GLY A 783 -33.78 13.40 29.82
C GLY A 783 -32.94 13.01 28.59
N ILE A 784 -32.54 13.99 27.77
CA ILE A 784 -31.71 13.78 26.58
C ILE A 784 -30.23 13.88 26.98
N PRO A 785 -29.40 12.84 26.78
CA PRO A 785 -27.98 12.88 27.11
C PRO A 785 -27.17 13.69 26.07
N VAL A 786 -26.07 14.31 26.53
CA VAL A 786 -25.14 15.08 25.70
C VAL A 786 -23.80 14.36 25.59
N ILE A 787 -23.38 14.09 24.35
CA ILE A 787 -22.07 13.55 23.98
C ILE A 787 -21.23 14.69 23.41
N VAL A 788 -19.96 14.80 23.80
CA VAL A 788 -19.02 15.74 23.20
C VAL A 788 -17.83 15.00 22.57
N ASP A 789 -17.61 15.27 21.28
CA ASP A 789 -16.34 15.01 20.62
C ASP A 789 -15.37 16.14 21.01
N GLU A 790 -14.61 15.88 22.09
CA GLU A 790 -13.59 16.75 22.66
C GLU A 790 -12.20 16.32 22.16
N ALA A 791 -12.14 15.74 20.95
CA ALA A 791 -10.94 15.19 20.34
C ALA A 791 -9.73 16.15 20.34
N HIS A 792 -9.97 17.46 20.33
CA HIS A 792 -8.95 18.51 20.26
C HIS A 792 -8.81 19.34 21.55
N GLY A 793 -9.57 19.03 22.62
CA GLY A 793 -9.66 19.82 23.86
C GLY A 793 -9.11 19.15 25.13
N ALA A 794 -8.40 18.01 25.02
CA ALA A 794 -7.96 17.23 26.18
C ALA A 794 -7.01 17.98 27.16
N HIS A 795 -6.42 19.10 26.75
CA HIS A 795 -5.60 19.98 27.59
C HIS A 795 -6.39 20.93 28.48
N PHE A 796 -7.67 21.16 28.20
CA PHE A 796 -8.50 22.21 28.81
C PHE A 796 -8.54 22.18 30.35
N ARG A 797 -8.53 21.00 30.97
CA ARG A 797 -8.60 20.83 32.43
C ARG A 797 -7.39 21.37 33.20
N PHE A 798 -6.27 21.65 32.52
CA PHE A 798 -4.96 21.80 33.16
C PHE A 798 -4.44 23.24 33.33
N HIS A 799 -5.22 24.27 32.96
CA HIS A 799 -4.87 25.68 33.24
C HIS A 799 -6.10 26.60 33.19
N ASP A 800 -6.29 27.47 34.19
CA ASP A 800 -7.49 28.30 34.38
C ASP A 800 -7.81 29.30 33.23
N SER A 801 -6.86 29.53 32.32
CA SER A 801 -7.06 30.38 31.12
C SER A 801 -7.28 29.58 29.82
N LEU A 802 -7.48 28.27 29.92
CA LEU A 802 -8.03 27.45 28.83
C LEU A 802 -9.57 27.42 28.92
N PRO A 803 -10.29 27.05 27.84
CA PRO A 803 -11.73 26.83 27.90
C PRO A 803 -12.12 25.75 28.92
N SER A 804 -13.32 25.83 29.50
CA SER A 804 -13.82 24.77 30.40
C SER A 804 -14.13 23.48 29.64
N THR A 805 -13.78 22.33 30.22
CA THR A 805 -14.04 21.01 29.60
C THR A 805 -15.53 20.73 29.43
N ALA A 806 -15.84 19.80 28.51
CA ALA A 806 -17.18 19.26 28.33
C ALA A 806 -17.77 18.67 29.62
N THR A 807 -16.94 18.00 30.44
CA THR A 807 -17.36 17.38 31.70
C THR A 807 -17.67 18.43 32.78
N GLU A 808 -16.87 19.49 32.90
CA GLU A 808 -17.17 20.64 33.79
C GLU A 808 -18.43 21.41 33.35
N GLN A 809 -18.70 21.44 32.04
CA GLN A 809 -19.93 22.00 31.47
C GLN A 809 -21.15 21.07 31.59
N GLY A 810 -20.99 19.85 32.13
CA GLY A 810 -22.08 18.92 32.45
C GLY A 810 -22.46 17.93 31.35
N ALA A 811 -21.60 17.68 30.36
CA ALA A 811 -21.82 16.64 29.37
C ALA A 811 -21.74 15.23 29.98
N ASP A 812 -22.68 14.35 29.60
CA ASP A 812 -22.75 12.98 30.10
C ASP A 812 -21.58 12.12 29.61
N LEU A 813 -21.12 12.34 28.38
CA LEU A 813 -19.96 11.66 27.79
C LEU A 813 -19.06 12.64 27.05
N ALA A 814 -17.75 12.58 27.28
CA ALA A 814 -16.73 13.33 26.55
C ALA A 814 -15.63 12.39 26.05
N VAL A 815 -15.25 12.48 24.77
CA VAL A 815 -14.23 11.60 24.17
C VAL A 815 -13.05 12.44 23.69
N GLN A 816 -11.85 12.12 24.15
CA GLN A 816 -10.66 12.96 24.03
C GLN A 816 -9.53 12.23 23.30
N SER A 817 -8.89 12.89 22.32
CA SER A 817 -7.71 12.32 21.64
C SER A 817 -6.46 12.71 22.40
N THR A 818 -6.10 11.91 23.42
CA THR A 818 -4.92 12.15 24.26
C THR A 818 -3.66 12.38 23.41
N HIS A 819 -3.49 11.67 22.29
CA HIS A 819 -2.34 11.84 21.38
C HIS A 819 -2.33 13.10 20.50
N LYS A 820 -3.42 13.89 20.43
CA LYS A 820 -3.47 15.12 19.61
C LYS A 820 -2.98 16.37 20.33
N VAL A 821 -3.08 16.40 21.67
CA VAL A 821 -2.76 17.59 22.48
C VAL A 821 -2.04 17.28 23.79
N LEU A 822 -1.91 16.01 24.18
CA LEU A 822 -1.17 15.54 25.35
C LEU A 822 -0.09 14.52 24.92
N CYS A 823 0.82 14.19 25.83
CA CYS A 823 2.02 13.39 25.53
C CYS A 823 1.79 11.87 25.54
N SER A 824 0.87 11.36 24.71
CA SER A 824 0.61 9.91 24.54
C SER A 824 0.78 9.48 23.07
N LEU A 825 0.93 8.17 22.83
CA LEU A 825 1.21 7.66 21.48
C LEU A 825 -0.02 7.75 20.56
N THR A 826 0.20 8.04 19.28
CA THR A 826 -0.83 8.02 18.23
C THR A 826 -1.71 6.77 18.33
N GLN A 827 -3.01 6.91 18.04
CA GLN A 827 -4.07 5.91 18.24
C GLN A 827 -4.58 5.77 19.69
N SER A 828 -3.89 6.29 20.72
CA SER A 828 -4.39 6.27 22.11
C SER A 828 -5.36 7.41 22.42
N SER A 829 -6.37 7.15 23.26
CA SER A 829 -7.45 8.10 23.58
C SER A 829 -8.09 7.76 24.95
N MET A 830 -8.91 8.67 25.49
CA MET A 830 -9.74 8.41 26.67
C MET A 830 -11.21 8.75 26.39
N LEU A 831 -12.11 8.01 27.05
CA LEU A 831 -13.53 8.34 27.15
C LEU A 831 -13.87 8.60 28.61
N HIS A 832 -14.49 9.74 28.88
CA HIS A 832 -14.89 10.22 30.20
C HIS A 832 -16.41 10.26 30.29
N MET A 833 -16.96 9.96 31.46
CA MET A 833 -18.40 10.01 31.74
C MET A 833 -18.69 10.88 32.96
N THR A 834 -19.81 11.60 32.94
CA THR A 834 -20.44 12.21 34.11
C THR A 834 -21.95 11.92 34.12
N GLY A 835 -22.63 12.23 35.22
CA GLY A 835 -24.07 12.00 35.35
C GLY A 835 -24.51 10.53 35.33
N ASP A 836 -25.82 10.33 35.22
CA ASP A 836 -26.50 9.01 35.28
C ASP A 836 -27.42 8.74 34.07
N LEU A 837 -27.50 9.64 33.06
CA LEU A 837 -28.40 9.47 31.91
C LEU A 837 -27.96 8.34 30.96
N VAL A 838 -26.69 7.94 30.99
CA VAL A 838 -26.13 6.87 30.16
C VAL A 838 -25.66 5.70 31.03
N SER A 839 -25.86 4.47 30.56
CA SER A 839 -25.47 3.27 31.33
C SER A 839 -23.97 2.96 31.17
N VAL A 840 -23.26 2.98 32.29
CA VAL A 840 -21.85 2.52 32.42
C VAL A 840 -21.63 1.13 31.81
N ASP A 841 -22.59 0.22 32.02
CA ASP A 841 -22.52 -1.16 31.52
C ASP A 841 -22.68 -1.20 30.00
N LYS A 842 -23.60 -0.42 29.43
CA LYS A 842 -23.73 -0.29 27.96
C LYS A 842 -22.47 0.28 27.32
N VAL A 843 -21.89 1.36 27.87
CA VAL A 843 -20.64 1.94 27.35
C VAL A 843 -19.53 0.90 27.36
N SER A 844 -19.39 0.15 28.46
CA SER A 844 -18.39 -0.92 28.59
C SER A 844 -18.62 -2.07 27.60
N GLN A 845 -19.88 -2.49 27.38
CA GLN A 845 -20.25 -3.50 26.37
C GLN A 845 -19.98 -3.03 24.93
N CYS A 846 -20.28 -1.77 24.61
CA CYS A 846 -20.01 -1.22 23.28
C CYS A 846 -18.50 -1.12 23.02
N LEU A 847 -17.71 -0.70 24.01
CA LEU A 847 -16.25 -0.71 23.91
C LEU A 847 -15.68 -2.13 23.72
N GLN A 848 -16.28 -3.15 24.34
CA GLN A 848 -15.89 -4.56 24.14
C GLN A 848 -16.20 -5.08 22.72
N VAL A 849 -17.17 -4.49 22.01
CA VAL A 849 -17.47 -4.81 20.61
C VAL A 849 -16.54 -4.09 19.62
N LEU A 850 -15.99 -2.94 20.01
CA LEU A 850 -15.30 -1.99 19.11
C LEU A 850 -13.78 -1.95 19.25
N GLN A 851 -13.22 -2.44 20.35
CA GLN A 851 -11.77 -2.48 20.59
C GLN A 851 -11.16 -3.86 20.33
N SER A 852 -9.84 -3.90 20.13
CA SER A 852 -9.08 -5.14 19.98
C SER A 852 -9.17 -6.03 21.24
N SER A 853 -9.48 -7.32 21.07
CA SER A 853 -9.33 -8.37 22.10
C SER A 853 -7.86 -8.81 22.32
N SER A 854 -6.92 -7.96 21.94
CA SER A 854 -5.49 -8.01 22.23
C SER A 854 -5.00 -6.55 22.16
N PRO A 855 -5.23 -5.77 23.23
CA PRO A 855 -4.92 -4.35 23.27
C PRO A 855 -3.40 -4.12 23.38
N SER A 856 -2.90 -3.05 22.77
CA SER A 856 -1.47 -2.73 22.88
C SER A 856 -1.17 -2.10 24.24
N TYR A 857 -0.40 -2.81 25.06
CA TYR A 857 0.08 -2.31 26.36
C TYR A 857 1.04 -1.12 26.21
N LEU A 858 1.68 -0.95 25.06
CA LEU A 858 2.43 0.28 24.72
C LEU A 858 1.50 1.51 24.63
N LEU A 859 0.32 1.36 24.00
CA LEU A 859 -0.68 2.44 23.96
C LEU A 859 -1.28 2.71 25.34
N LEU A 860 -1.70 1.66 26.07
CA LEU A 860 -2.28 1.79 27.41
C LEU A 860 -1.29 2.41 28.42
N SER A 861 -0.04 1.99 28.40
CA SER A 861 1.00 2.56 29.26
C SER A 861 1.35 4.00 28.89
N SER A 862 1.24 4.40 27.61
CA SER A 862 1.38 5.81 27.21
C SER A 862 0.26 6.72 27.72
N LEU A 863 -0.97 6.20 27.85
CA LEU A 863 -2.08 6.90 28.50
C LEU A 863 -1.85 7.07 30.01
N ASP A 864 -1.38 6.01 30.67
CA ASP A 864 -1.04 6.04 32.09
C ASP A 864 0.12 7.00 32.41
N ALA A 865 1.15 7.01 31.54
CA ALA A 865 2.29 7.93 31.62
C ALA A 865 1.90 9.39 31.37
N ALA A 866 1.04 9.67 30.38
CA ALA A 866 0.57 11.03 30.09
C ALA A 866 -0.25 11.60 31.26
N ARG A 867 -1.19 10.80 31.79
CA ARG A 867 -1.96 11.11 33.01
C ARG A 867 -1.03 11.40 34.20
N ASP A 868 -0.06 10.52 34.44
CA ASP A 868 0.90 10.68 35.53
C ASP A 868 1.72 11.98 35.41
N HIS A 869 2.25 12.25 34.22
CA HIS A 869 3.03 13.44 33.92
C HIS A 869 2.26 14.73 34.18
N LEU A 870 0.99 14.79 33.75
CA LEU A 870 0.09 15.92 33.99
C LEU A 870 -0.23 16.08 35.48
N SER A 871 -0.52 14.99 36.19
CA SER A 871 -0.84 15.00 37.63
C SER A 871 0.28 15.55 38.52
N LYS A 872 1.52 15.58 38.02
CA LYS A 872 2.72 16.07 38.73
C LYS A 872 3.06 17.53 38.44
N ASN A 873 2.51 18.12 37.38
CA ASN A 873 2.95 19.42 36.86
C ASN A 873 1.75 20.33 36.58
N THR A 874 1.22 20.98 37.63
CA THR A 874 0.06 21.89 37.56
C THR A 874 0.25 23.13 36.68
N ASN A 875 1.50 23.44 36.32
CA ASN A 875 1.91 24.64 35.59
C ASN A 875 2.52 24.30 34.21
N ILE A 876 2.24 23.10 33.69
CA ILE A 876 2.87 22.60 32.46
C ILE A 876 2.41 23.33 31.19
N PHE A 877 1.27 24.04 31.25
CA PHE A 877 0.74 24.83 30.14
C PHE A 877 1.09 26.33 30.24
N ASP A 878 1.71 26.81 31.32
CA ASP A 878 2.07 28.22 31.50
C ASP A 878 2.97 28.73 30.35
N ASP A 879 4.07 28.02 30.06
CA ASP A 879 5.02 28.37 28.99
C ASP A 879 4.39 28.21 27.58
N PRO A 880 3.74 27.08 27.22
CA PRO A 880 3.00 26.95 25.95
C PRO A 880 1.95 28.03 25.72
N LEU A 881 1.19 28.40 26.76
CA LEU A 881 0.17 29.44 26.67
C LEU A 881 0.80 30.83 26.48
N ALA A 882 1.85 31.15 27.24
CA ALA A 882 2.58 32.41 27.08
C ALA A 882 3.16 32.53 25.66
N MET A 883 3.80 31.48 25.14
CA MET A 883 4.29 31.44 23.77
C MET A 883 3.16 31.58 22.74
N ALA A 884 2.01 30.92 22.94
CA ALA A 884 0.89 31.00 22.01
C ALA A 884 0.26 32.41 21.96
N LEU A 885 0.06 33.04 23.12
CA LEU A 885 -0.46 34.40 23.23
C LEU A 885 0.52 35.42 22.64
N GLU A 886 1.81 35.36 22.99
CA GLU A 886 2.84 36.22 22.39
C GLU A 886 2.91 36.04 20.86
N THR A 887 2.75 34.82 20.37
CA THR A 887 2.72 34.55 18.92
C THR A 887 1.50 35.19 18.26
N LYS A 888 0.30 35.10 18.85
CA LYS A 888 -0.90 35.76 18.33
C LYS A 888 -0.76 37.29 18.33
N ASP A 889 -0.24 37.88 19.40
CA ASP A 889 0.06 39.31 19.47
C ASP A 889 1.06 39.74 18.40
N GLN A 890 2.20 39.05 18.28
CA GLN A 890 3.22 39.38 17.29
C GLN A 890 2.73 39.21 15.85
N LEU A 891 1.99 38.13 15.54
CA LEU A 891 1.40 37.92 14.20
C LEU A 891 0.39 39.01 13.83
N THR A 892 -0.43 39.46 14.80
CA THR A 892 -1.42 40.54 14.59
C THR A 892 -0.78 41.90 14.30
N THR A 893 0.52 42.09 14.60
CA THR A 893 1.28 43.29 14.18
C THR A 893 1.87 43.22 12.77
N VAL A 894 1.80 42.07 12.09
CA VAL A 894 2.38 41.89 10.75
C VAL A 894 1.41 42.41 9.66
N PRO A 895 1.81 43.38 8.80
CA PRO A 895 0.92 43.95 7.80
C PRO A 895 0.33 42.90 6.84
N GLY A 896 -1.00 42.88 6.74
CA GLY A 896 -1.73 41.96 5.86
C GLY A 896 -1.83 40.52 6.38
N ILE A 897 -1.46 40.26 7.64
CA ILE A 897 -1.76 39.02 8.34
C ILE A 897 -2.88 39.27 9.33
N SER A 898 -3.94 38.47 9.24
CA SER A 898 -5.00 38.39 10.25
C SER A 898 -4.85 37.11 11.08
N VAL A 899 -5.31 37.12 12.34
CA VAL A 899 -5.36 35.95 13.23
C VAL A 899 -6.83 35.69 13.63
N LEU A 900 -7.25 34.42 13.68
CA LEU A 900 -8.62 34.03 14.01
C LEU A 900 -8.92 34.26 15.49
N ASP A 901 -10.03 34.92 15.78
CA ASP A 901 -10.54 35.19 17.14
C ASP A 901 -12.08 35.26 17.15
N LEU A 902 -12.69 35.20 18.34
CA LEU A 902 -14.13 35.18 18.57
C LEU A 902 -14.94 36.27 17.82
N PRO A 903 -14.49 37.55 17.71
CA PRO A 903 -15.22 38.59 16.99
C PRO A 903 -15.39 38.35 15.47
N CYS A 904 -14.81 37.29 14.92
CA CYS A 904 -15.09 36.84 13.56
C CYS A 904 -16.45 36.12 13.44
N PHE A 905 -17.05 35.65 14.54
CA PHE A 905 -18.34 34.95 14.52
C PHE A 905 -19.48 35.87 14.99
N ALA A 906 -20.69 35.63 14.47
CA ALA A 906 -21.90 36.36 14.83
C ALA A 906 -22.58 35.78 16.09
N SER A 907 -22.37 34.49 16.38
CA SER A 907 -22.80 33.83 17.60
C SER A 907 -21.84 34.10 18.76
N ASP A 908 -22.42 34.23 19.96
CA ASP A 908 -21.70 34.40 21.22
C ASP A 908 -21.05 33.07 21.67
N PHE A 909 -19.98 32.66 20.99
CA PHE A 909 -19.19 31.48 21.35
C PHE A 909 -18.32 31.80 22.59
N PRO A 910 -18.35 30.98 23.65
CA PRO A 910 -17.77 31.34 24.94
C PRO A 910 -16.23 31.38 24.97
N ALA A 911 -15.54 30.68 24.06
CA ALA A 911 -14.09 30.60 24.04
C ALA A 911 -13.53 30.11 22.69
N ILE A 912 -12.27 30.45 22.43
CA ILE A 912 -11.42 29.83 21.40
C ILE A 912 -10.14 29.30 22.06
N ASP A 913 -9.71 28.09 21.71
CA ASP A 913 -8.48 27.47 22.23
C ASP A 913 -7.25 28.35 21.91
N PRO A 914 -6.56 28.92 22.92
CA PRO A 914 -5.42 29.79 22.67
C PRO A 914 -4.24 29.04 22.03
N LEU A 915 -4.14 27.71 22.20
CA LEU A 915 -3.08 26.89 21.62
C LEU A 915 -3.32 26.54 20.13
N ARG A 916 -4.49 26.90 19.58
CA ARG A 916 -4.71 26.94 18.12
C ARG A 916 -4.40 28.33 17.60
N ILE A 917 -3.48 28.39 16.65
CA ILE A 917 -3.12 29.63 15.96
C ILE A 917 -3.50 29.45 14.49
N THR A 918 -4.61 30.04 14.08
CA THR A 918 -5.04 30.10 12.69
C THR A 918 -4.80 31.50 12.15
N LEU A 919 -4.03 31.62 11.07
CA LEU A 919 -3.73 32.89 10.40
C LEU A 919 -4.30 32.92 8.99
N SER A 920 -4.55 34.12 8.47
CA SER A 920 -4.91 34.36 7.06
C SER A 920 -4.01 35.43 6.47
N ALA A 921 -3.59 35.21 5.22
CA ALA A 921 -2.86 36.16 4.39
C ALA A 921 -3.74 36.73 3.25
N SER A 922 -5.07 36.66 3.39
CA SER A 922 -6.03 37.12 2.37
C SER A 922 -5.87 38.60 2.01
N ASP A 923 -5.47 39.45 2.96
CA ASP A 923 -5.20 40.87 2.74
C ASP A 923 -3.96 41.12 1.84
N LEU A 924 -3.05 40.14 1.75
CA LEU A 924 -1.91 40.13 0.82
C LEU A 924 -2.26 39.54 -0.57
N GLN A 925 -3.53 39.16 -0.77
CA GLN A 925 -4.06 38.41 -1.91
C GLN A 925 -3.51 36.98 -2.05
N LEU A 926 -3.20 36.31 -0.94
CA LEU A 926 -2.76 34.91 -0.92
C LEU A 926 -3.87 33.98 -0.42
N SER A 927 -3.98 32.80 -1.03
CA SER A 927 -4.70 31.65 -0.47
C SER A 927 -3.95 31.04 0.71
N GLY A 928 -4.61 30.16 1.48
CA GLY A 928 -3.93 29.39 2.53
C GLY A 928 -2.82 28.48 2.00
N TYR A 929 -3.01 27.88 0.81
CA TYR A 929 -2.01 27.05 0.15
C TYR A 929 -0.77 27.85 -0.26
N GLU A 930 -0.94 28.99 -0.94
CA GLU A 930 0.18 29.87 -1.29
C GLU A 930 0.91 30.43 -0.05
N ALA A 931 0.20 30.59 1.07
CA ALA A 931 0.81 30.99 2.34
C ALA A 931 1.64 29.84 2.96
N ASP A 932 1.12 28.61 3.00
CA ASP A 932 1.82 27.45 3.55
C ASP A 932 3.10 27.13 2.75
N ASP A 933 3.03 27.15 1.41
CA ASP A 933 4.19 27.01 0.52
C ASP A 933 5.31 28.01 0.89
N ILE A 934 4.97 29.29 1.10
CA ILE A 934 5.95 30.34 1.45
C ILE A 934 6.52 30.16 2.86
N LEU A 935 5.71 29.70 3.82
CA LEU A 935 6.17 29.40 5.19
C LEU A 935 7.12 28.18 5.22
N TYR A 936 6.85 27.18 4.38
CA TYR A 936 7.72 26.01 4.21
C TYR A 936 9.02 26.36 3.45
N GLU A 937 8.93 27.05 2.30
CA GLU A 937 10.09 27.54 1.53
C GLU A 937 11.05 28.38 2.40
N GLY A 938 10.49 29.30 3.19
CA GLY A 938 11.28 30.31 3.91
C GLY A 938 12.04 29.76 5.11
N HIS A 939 11.39 28.96 5.96
CA HIS A 939 11.95 28.53 7.25
C HIS A 939 11.64 27.08 7.65
N GLN A 940 11.11 26.26 6.72
CA GLN A 940 10.70 24.87 6.96
C GLN A 940 9.63 24.75 8.06
N ILE A 941 8.71 25.71 8.10
CA ILE A 941 7.48 25.60 8.91
C ILE A 941 6.58 24.54 8.27
N VAL A 942 6.05 23.63 9.07
CA VAL A 942 5.01 22.67 8.68
C VAL A 942 3.75 22.99 9.48
N SER A 943 2.62 23.15 8.80
CA SER A 943 1.32 23.41 9.43
C SER A 943 0.60 22.14 9.87
N GLU A 944 -0.44 22.30 10.70
CA GLU A 944 -1.35 21.22 11.12
C GLU A 944 -2.51 21.05 10.12
N LEU A 945 -3.02 22.18 9.58
CA LEU A 945 -4.12 22.21 8.61
C LEU A 945 -4.03 23.43 7.70
N VAL A 946 -4.20 23.21 6.39
CA VAL A 946 -4.25 24.25 5.35
C VAL A 946 -5.65 24.28 4.72
N GLY A 947 -6.38 25.38 4.90
CA GLY A 947 -7.67 25.66 4.26
C GLY A 947 -7.53 26.63 3.09
N THR A 948 -8.62 26.96 2.39
CA THR A 948 -8.51 27.78 1.16
C THR A 948 -8.09 29.23 1.44
N ARG A 949 -8.38 29.75 2.65
CA ARG A 949 -8.09 31.14 3.08
C ARG A 949 -7.23 31.25 4.33
N SER A 950 -6.86 30.14 4.97
CA SER A 950 -6.22 30.15 6.28
C SER A 950 -5.29 28.96 6.51
N VAL A 951 -4.31 29.14 7.40
CA VAL A 951 -3.34 28.11 7.80
C VAL A 951 -3.34 28.01 9.32
N THR A 952 -3.38 26.78 9.85
CA THR A 952 -3.54 26.50 11.28
C THR A 952 -2.34 25.75 11.84
N PHE A 953 -1.90 26.18 13.02
CA PHE A 953 -0.78 25.64 13.77
C PHE A 953 -1.22 25.21 15.18
N ALA A 954 -0.55 24.17 15.70
CA ALA A 954 -0.79 23.61 17.02
C ALA A 954 0.39 23.86 17.96
N VAL A 955 0.20 24.72 18.97
CA VAL A 955 1.16 24.85 20.08
C VAL A 955 0.91 23.71 21.06
N ASN A 956 1.98 23.04 21.50
CA ASN A 956 1.91 21.89 22.40
C ASN A 956 3.08 21.88 23.40
N LEU A 957 3.08 20.92 24.33
CA LEU A 957 4.08 20.81 25.40
C LEU A 957 5.54 20.60 24.91
N GLY A 958 5.73 20.23 23.63
CA GLY A 958 7.04 20.10 22.99
C GLY A 958 7.45 21.30 22.11
N THR A 959 6.59 22.29 21.91
CA THR A 959 6.90 23.50 21.13
C THR A 959 7.94 24.35 21.87
N ARG A 960 8.96 24.85 21.16
CA ARG A 960 10.03 25.68 21.74
C ARG A 960 9.89 27.14 21.32
N ALA A 961 10.42 28.06 22.11
CA ALA A 961 10.48 29.49 21.77
C ALA A 961 11.10 29.78 20.38
N GLN A 962 12.09 28.98 19.96
CA GLN A 962 12.71 29.08 18.64
C GLN A 962 11.78 28.69 17.48
N ASP A 963 10.79 27.84 17.72
CA ASP A 963 9.84 27.39 16.69
C ASP A 963 8.76 28.44 16.45
N VAL A 964 8.26 29.07 17.52
CA VAL A 964 7.34 30.22 17.40
C VAL A 964 8.03 31.48 16.89
N GLU A 965 9.29 31.75 17.28
CA GLU A 965 10.07 32.84 16.70
C GLU A 965 10.19 32.68 15.17
N LYS A 966 10.55 31.48 14.69
CA LYS A 966 10.58 31.18 13.25
C LYS A 966 9.23 31.41 12.58
N LEU A 967 8.12 30.97 13.16
CA LEU A 967 6.78 31.18 12.60
C LEU A 967 6.50 32.69 12.40
N VAL A 968 6.80 33.51 13.41
CA VAL A 968 6.62 34.97 13.33
C VAL A 968 7.56 35.61 12.29
N GLN A 969 8.84 35.21 12.22
CA GLN A 969 9.75 35.73 11.19
C GLN A 969 9.35 35.27 9.78
N SER A 970 8.75 34.08 9.65
CA SER A 970 8.20 33.57 8.38
C SER A 970 7.02 34.41 7.91
N ALA A 971 6.07 34.73 8.80
CA ALA A 971 4.94 35.60 8.50
C ALA A 971 5.39 37.02 8.12
N LYS A 972 6.41 37.57 8.81
CA LYS A 972 7.04 38.85 8.45
C LYS A 972 7.67 38.81 7.06
N HIS A 973 8.44 37.76 6.75
CA HIS A 973 9.04 37.59 5.41
C HIS A 973 7.98 37.43 4.31
N LEU A 974 6.93 36.65 4.55
CA LEU A 974 5.79 36.47 3.65
C LEU A 974 5.09 37.81 3.37
N SER A 975 4.85 38.62 4.41
CA SER A 975 4.33 39.99 4.26
C SER A 975 5.25 40.85 3.39
N GLU A 976 6.55 40.94 3.71
CA GLU A 976 7.53 41.73 2.94
C GLU A 976 7.64 41.30 1.47
N LYS A 977 7.68 39.99 1.21
CA LYS A 977 7.76 39.36 -0.13
C LYS A 977 6.57 39.78 -1.01
N CYS A 978 5.37 39.90 -0.44
CA CYS A 978 4.13 40.17 -1.17
C CYS A 978 3.75 41.66 -1.22
N PHE A 979 4.04 42.46 -0.18
CA PHE A 979 3.75 43.91 -0.15
C PHE A 979 4.47 44.69 -1.27
N LEU A 980 5.64 44.21 -1.70
CA LEU A 980 6.42 44.80 -2.79
C LEU A 980 5.94 44.39 -4.20
N ALA A 981 5.13 43.33 -4.32
CA ALA A 981 4.76 42.73 -5.61
C ALA A 981 3.35 43.13 -6.09
N ASN A 982 2.35 43.15 -5.20
CA ASN A 982 0.94 43.21 -5.58
C ASN A 982 0.37 44.63 -5.66
N SER A 983 0.71 45.36 -6.73
CA SER A 983 0.06 46.62 -7.13
C SER A 983 -0.84 46.52 -8.36
N SER A 984 -1.06 45.31 -8.90
CA SER A 984 -1.72 45.12 -10.20
C SER A 984 -2.52 43.82 -10.38
N LYS A 985 -2.61 42.93 -9.39
CA LYS A 985 -3.51 41.76 -9.43
C LYS A 985 -4.89 42.12 -8.89
N LEU A 986 -5.92 41.73 -9.64
CA LEU A 986 -7.32 41.75 -9.23
C LEU A 986 -7.70 40.31 -8.87
N MET A 987 -8.07 40.04 -7.61
CA MET A 987 -8.62 38.74 -7.24
C MET A 987 -9.91 38.49 -8.04
N LYS A 988 -10.04 37.28 -8.60
CA LYS A 988 -11.34 36.79 -9.05
C LYS A 988 -12.15 36.39 -7.81
N GLU A 989 -13.32 36.97 -7.64
CA GLU A 989 -14.31 36.49 -6.67
C GLU A 989 -14.75 35.06 -7.03
N HIS A 990 -14.07 34.06 -6.49
CA HIS A 990 -14.64 32.72 -6.40
C HIS A 990 -15.68 32.74 -5.29
N ARG A 991 -16.96 32.80 -5.69
CA ARG A 991 -18.07 32.40 -4.84
C ARG A 991 -17.96 30.89 -4.60
N VAL A 992 -17.24 30.53 -3.55
CA VAL A 992 -17.35 29.20 -2.95
C VAL A 992 -18.75 29.17 -2.30
N CYS A 993 -19.66 28.35 -2.84
CA CYS A 993 -20.91 28.03 -2.14
C CYS A 993 -20.56 27.31 -0.83
N ASP A 994 -21.30 27.57 0.24
CA ASP A 994 -21.21 26.78 1.45
C ASP A 994 -21.69 25.35 1.15
N PRO A 995 -20.84 24.31 1.29
CA PRO A 995 -21.24 22.93 1.01
C PRO A 995 -22.19 22.35 2.05
N LEU A 996 -22.42 23.03 3.18
CA LEU A 996 -23.20 22.55 4.31
C LEU A 996 -24.68 22.94 4.22
N ASP A 997 -25.03 23.99 3.47
CA ASP A 997 -26.39 24.56 3.40
C ASP A 997 -27.41 23.74 2.57
N MET A 998 -26.95 22.92 1.61
CA MET A 998 -27.79 22.27 0.60
C MET A 998 -27.97 20.75 0.82
N ILE A 999 -28.47 20.36 1.99
CA ILE A 999 -28.67 18.94 2.34
C ILE A 999 -30.05 18.42 1.90
N SER A 1000 -30.08 17.27 1.22
CA SER A 1000 -31.29 16.48 0.97
C SER A 1000 -31.03 15.01 1.34
N VAL A 1001 -31.60 14.53 2.44
CA VAL A 1001 -31.44 13.14 2.90
C VAL A 1001 -32.59 12.30 2.34
N HIS A 1002 -32.28 11.20 1.64
CA HIS A 1002 -33.27 10.25 1.11
C HIS A 1002 -33.24 8.90 1.83
N LEU A 1003 -32.07 8.45 2.29
CA LEU A 1003 -31.87 7.26 3.12
C LEU A 1003 -31.09 7.64 4.37
N THR A 1004 -31.25 6.90 5.47
CA THR A 1004 -30.30 7.02 6.59
C THR A 1004 -28.91 6.52 6.18
N PRO A 1005 -27.82 6.97 6.83
CA PRO A 1005 -26.47 6.45 6.56
C PRO A 1005 -26.38 4.94 6.70
N ARG A 1006 -27.14 4.33 7.63
CA ARG A 1006 -27.21 2.87 7.78
C ARG A 1006 -27.88 2.20 6.59
N GLU A 1007 -29.02 2.71 6.13
CA GLU A 1007 -29.71 2.16 4.96
C GLU A 1007 -28.82 2.27 3.74
N ALA A 1008 -28.30 3.46 3.42
CA ALA A 1008 -27.39 3.66 2.30
C ALA A 1008 -26.13 2.78 2.38
N PHE A 1009 -25.58 2.54 3.58
CA PHE A 1009 -24.45 1.61 3.76
C PHE A 1009 -24.79 0.16 3.36
N PHE A 1010 -25.99 -0.33 3.69
CA PHE A 1010 -26.42 -1.71 3.37
C PHE A 1010 -27.17 -1.86 2.04
N THR A 1011 -27.69 -0.77 1.46
CA THR A 1011 -28.28 -0.74 0.11
C THR A 1011 -27.20 -1.08 -0.93
N LYS A 1012 -27.63 -1.74 -2.02
CA LYS A 1012 -26.78 -2.00 -3.18
C LYS A 1012 -26.25 -0.69 -3.76
N LYS A 1013 -25.12 -0.75 -4.43
CA LYS A 1013 -24.50 0.42 -5.03
C LYS A 1013 -24.11 0.12 -6.47
N ARG A 1014 -24.30 1.12 -7.31
CA ARG A 1014 -23.70 1.23 -8.63
C ARG A 1014 -22.70 2.39 -8.60
N ARG A 1015 -21.76 2.41 -9.52
CA ARG A 1015 -20.94 3.60 -9.76
C ARG A 1015 -21.57 4.37 -10.93
N VAL A 1016 -21.38 5.68 -10.93
CA VAL A 1016 -21.76 6.57 -12.03
C VAL A 1016 -20.61 7.54 -12.28
N ARG A 1017 -20.52 8.09 -13.50
CA ARG A 1017 -19.62 9.22 -13.75
C ARG A 1017 -20.07 10.40 -12.88
N ILE A 1018 -19.13 11.23 -12.44
CA ILE A 1018 -19.44 12.35 -11.56
C ILE A 1018 -20.47 13.33 -12.17
N GLU A 1019 -20.43 13.50 -13.49
CA GLU A 1019 -21.42 14.25 -14.29
C GLU A 1019 -22.84 13.67 -14.18
N ASP A 1020 -22.97 12.34 -14.20
CA ASP A 1020 -24.24 11.62 -14.22
C ASP A 1020 -24.84 11.46 -12.80
N SER A 1021 -24.08 11.85 -11.76
CA SER A 1021 -24.48 11.67 -10.36
C SER A 1021 -25.47 12.70 -9.84
N LEU A 1022 -25.70 13.80 -10.56
CA LEU A 1022 -26.54 14.90 -10.10
C LEU A 1022 -28.00 14.46 -9.90
N GLY A 1023 -28.48 14.48 -8.65
CA GLY A 1023 -29.81 14.00 -8.27
C GLY A 1023 -29.89 12.52 -7.87
N GLU A 1024 -28.78 11.77 -7.98
CA GLU A 1024 -28.66 10.42 -7.45
C GLU A 1024 -28.39 10.43 -5.93
N ILE A 1025 -28.64 9.31 -5.26
CA ILE A 1025 -28.42 9.17 -3.81
C ILE A 1025 -27.01 8.63 -3.57
N CYS A 1026 -26.15 9.38 -2.90
CA CYS A 1026 -24.78 9.00 -2.58
C CYS A 1026 -24.73 7.67 -1.81
N GLY A 1027 -23.82 6.77 -2.20
CA GLY A 1027 -23.56 5.48 -1.55
C GLY A 1027 -22.32 5.49 -0.65
N GLU A 1028 -21.54 6.57 -0.66
CA GLU A 1028 -20.22 6.65 -0.03
C GLU A 1028 -19.99 7.96 0.75
N LEU A 1029 -18.87 8.06 1.45
CA LEU A 1029 -18.61 9.11 2.44
C LEU A 1029 -17.45 10.00 1.97
N ILE A 1030 -17.77 11.06 1.23
CA ILE A 1030 -16.77 11.88 0.53
C ILE A 1030 -16.37 13.07 1.40
N CYS A 1031 -15.09 13.12 1.78
CA CYS A 1031 -14.51 14.10 2.68
C CYS A 1031 -13.20 14.66 2.12
N PRO A 1032 -13.06 15.98 1.91
CA PRO A 1032 -11.76 16.61 1.74
C PRO A 1032 -10.87 16.36 2.96
N TYR A 1033 -9.60 16.03 2.74
CA TYR A 1033 -8.64 15.72 3.79
C TYR A 1033 -7.28 16.42 3.57
N PRO A 1034 -6.70 17.05 4.61
CA PRO A 1034 -7.28 17.33 5.93
C PRO A 1034 -8.43 18.36 5.83
N PRO A 1035 -9.33 18.49 6.84
CA PRO A 1035 -9.36 17.78 8.12
C PRO A 1035 -10.24 16.51 8.13
N GLY A 1036 -10.91 16.16 7.03
CA GLY A 1036 -11.82 14.99 6.98
C GLY A 1036 -13.25 15.29 7.42
N ILE A 1037 -13.78 16.47 7.10
CA ILE A 1037 -15.21 16.80 7.26
C ILE A 1037 -15.99 16.27 6.04
N PRO A 1038 -17.13 15.57 6.21
CA PRO A 1038 -17.93 15.11 5.08
C PRO A 1038 -18.60 16.25 4.29
N VAL A 1039 -18.50 16.19 2.97
CA VAL A 1039 -19.31 17.01 2.04
C VAL A 1039 -20.53 16.22 1.60
N LEU A 1040 -20.35 14.95 1.22
CA LEU A 1040 -21.42 14.00 0.89
C LEU A 1040 -21.38 12.80 1.84
N ILE A 1041 -22.53 12.43 2.38
CA ILE A 1041 -22.70 11.31 3.32
C ILE A 1041 -23.61 10.25 2.65
N PRO A 1042 -23.40 8.94 2.89
CA PRO A 1042 -24.27 7.91 2.34
C PRO A 1042 -25.74 8.18 2.68
N GLY A 1043 -26.60 8.19 1.64
CA GLY A 1043 -28.03 8.42 1.75
C GLY A 1043 -28.49 9.84 1.40
N GLU A 1044 -27.55 10.74 1.10
CA GLU A 1044 -27.85 12.11 0.65
C GLU A 1044 -27.91 12.22 -0.86
N VAL A 1045 -28.82 13.04 -1.37
CA VAL A 1045 -28.91 13.36 -2.81
C VAL A 1045 -27.73 14.25 -3.20
N VAL A 1046 -27.00 13.84 -4.23
CA VAL A 1046 -25.84 14.58 -4.76
C VAL A 1046 -26.33 15.86 -5.45
N THR A 1047 -25.94 17.02 -4.93
CA THR A 1047 -26.36 18.35 -5.40
C THR A 1047 -25.29 19.03 -6.26
N HIS A 1048 -25.69 19.99 -7.10
CA HIS A 1048 -24.75 20.72 -7.95
C HIS A 1048 -23.71 21.48 -7.14
N ASP A 1049 -24.09 22.08 -6.01
CA ASP A 1049 -23.18 22.78 -5.10
C ASP A 1049 -22.17 21.81 -4.44
N SER A 1050 -22.62 20.64 -3.97
CA SER A 1050 -21.73 19.63 -3.38
C SER A 1050 -20.66 19.14 -4.37
N LEU A 1051 -21.06 18.87 -5.63
CA LEU A 1051 -20.15 18.51 -6.71
C LEU A 1051 -19.21 19.66 -7.09
N SER A 1052 -19.72 20.88 -7.18
CA SER A 1052 -18.92 22.06 -7.55
C SER A 1052 -17.87 22.40 -6.49
N TYR A 1053 -18.22 22.27 -5.21
CA TYR A 1053 -17.29 22.41 -4.09
C TYR A 1053 -16.20 21.34 -4.15
N LEU A 1054 -16.57 20.06 -4.24
CA LEU A 1054 -15.62 18.94 -4.34
C LEU A 1054 -14.68 19.06 -5.56
N MET A 1055 -15.21 19.47 -6.71
CA MET A 1055 -14.42 19.74 -7.92
C MET A 1055 -13.42 20.88 -7.74
N ASN A 1056 -13.86 22.01 -7.16
CA ASN A 1056 -12.98 23.14 -6.86
C ASN A 1056 -11.87 22.75 -5.86
N VAL A 1057 -12.23 22.01 -4.80
CA VAL A 1057 -11.32 21.50 -3.78
C VAL A 1057 -10.25 20.58 -4.39
N ARG A 1058 -10.66 19.61 -5.22
CA ARG A 1058 -9.74 18.76 -6.00
C ARG A 1058 -8.82 19.58 -6.91
N HIS A 1059 -9.35 20.60 -7.60
CA HIS A 1059 -8.56 21.48 -8.47
C HIS A 1059 -7.56 22.37 -7.71
N GLN A 1060 -7.68 22.49 -6.39
CA GLN A 1060 -6.71 23.16 -5.51
C GLN A 1060 -5.68 22.18 -4.90
N GLY A 1061 -5.66 20.91 -5.34
CA GLY A 1061 -4.70 19.89 -4.88
C GLY A 1061 -5.08 19.18 -3.57
N ILE A 1062 -6.26 19.46 -3.02
CA ILE A 1062 -6.73 18.89 -1.75
C ILE A 1062 -7.15 17.44 -1.97
N THR A 1063 -6.63 16.52 -1.15
CA THR A 1063 -6.92 15.09 -1.27
C THR A 1063 -8.38 14.79 -0.92
N ILE A 1064 -9.08 14.07 -1.79
CA ILE A 1064 -10.43 13.57 -1.51
C ILE A 1064 -10.33 12.16 -0.89
N SER A 1065 -10.94 11.98 0.27
CA SER A 1065 -10.98 10.73 1.01
C SER A 1065 -12.38 10.14 1.04
N GLY A 1066 -12.48 8.80 0.97
CA GLY A 1066 -13.72 8.05 1.18
C GLY A 1066 -14.68 7.95 -0.01
N ALA A 1067 -14.37 8.63 -1.12
CA ALA A 1067 -14.89 8.26 -2.44
C ALA A 1067 -14.22 6.96 -2.94
N VAL A 1068 -14.94 6.14 -3.72
CA VAL A 1068 -14.40 4.93 -4.38
C VAL A 1068 -13.47 5.27 -5.57
N ASP A 1069 -13.37 6.55 -5.91
CA ASP A 1069 -12.50 7.15 -6.92
C ASP A 1069 -12.00 8.48 -6.36
N ALA A 1070 -10.74 8.51 -5.91
CA ALA A 1070 -10.15 9.68 -5.24
C ALA A 1070 -9.99 10.89 -6.18
N GLU A 1071 -9.96 10.65 -7.50
CA GLU A 1071 -9.93 11.71 -8.52
C GLU A 1071 -11.33 12.26 -8.82
N LEU A 1072 -12.40 11.71 -8.25
CA LEU A 1072 -13.79 12.10 -8.49
C LEU A 1072 -14.19 12.16 -9.98
N ASN A 1073 -13.66 11.27 -10.81
CA ASN A 1073 -14.22 11.07 -12.17
C ASN A 1073 -15.53 10.28 -12.10
N SER A 1074 -15.71 9.53 -11.02
CA SER A 1074 -16.88 8.72 -10.70
C SER A 1074 -17.20 8.78 -9.20
N ILE A 1075 -18.41 8.33 -8.85
CA ILE A 1075 -18.94 8.30 -7.47
C ILE A 1075 -19.83 7.07 -7.31
N SER A 1076 -19.82 6.47 -6.12
CA SER A 1076 -20.75 5.39 -5.78
C SER A 1076 -22.10 5.95 -5.34
N VAL A 1077 -23.19 5.43 -5.92
CA VAL A 1077 -24.58 5.83 -5.63
C VAL A 1077 -25.44 4.61 -5.32
N CYS A 1078 -26.49 4.81 -4.53
CA CYS A 1078 -27.43 3.76 -4.13
C CYS A 1078 -28.27 3.27 -5.32
N ASP A 1079 -28.46 1.95 -5.37
CA ASP A 1079 -29.26 1.24 -6.37
C ASP A 1079 -30.56 0.79 -5.70
N LEU A 1080 -31.67 1.49 -5.98
CA LEU A 1080 -32.99 1.37 -5.34
C LEU A 1080 -34.07 0.82 -6.29
#